data_AF-A0A976M658-F1
#
_entry.id   AF-A0A976M658-F1
#
_cell.length_a   1.000
_cell.length_b   1.000
_cell.length_c   1.000
_cell.angle_alpha   90.00
_cell.angle_beta   90.00
_cell.angle_gamma   90.00
#
_symmetry.space_group_name_H-M   'P 1'
#
loop_
_entity.id
_entity.type
_entity.pdbx_description
1 polymer ?
#
loop_
_entity_poly.entity_id
_entity_poly.type
_entity_poly.pdbx_seq_one_letter_code
_entity_poly.pdbx_strand_id
1 'polypeptide(L)'
;MTCITNSLKVDNKNSLLFLSPLIATKEVLKTRTVNEPVEKIDGLARDQFKILNRNDHGLRDLVYLNNATTTHKPEIVLEAVYDYYTTHNFSVYRGSGTHHDQISTTIYESARKKIADFVNALDSSEILFTSGVTESLNFVSNTWGLKYLKRGDVVLLPFSEHNSNLLPWRNLCDKVGCRIEHVKLLKNGMVDLDHLRHLLENSSPKILCCGHSSNVVGVVQDLKTITKLAHQYGCYVLADAAQTVGKVKVDVQDMDVDFLAASGHKMYGPTGIGFLYYKKHLLEDLKPQKTGGGIVKDVTFEGCEYLDVPYRFEAGTPPIAQAIGLAAAVDFINSVGFDKIQEHDRKLLLYLYQRVKDLVTLYNFDPKLERLPILAFNVEGVDPFDLCSLLATKNIITRAGKHCANILHETYYCTNTIRVSLAMYNSSREIDIFVDALKDAIKTLRPGNLPVGYFKRIVNPANNPNLRKLKYVDHDGNSNRGVERSRCVLTDGIESTFSILKVNSKLVDKKNLNKYLKKVMSRDSTKEEMQYLLKYIVSNMGGSLDDGNLLTILIMMSKLELRDSLLLDALLPHLYKMEDFSKIADCLLYSGMMFGTNEGLKMLAIKVIYDLPKHANYISYNSIAKLCESLCHLRLYSADFGNLIASFVDSDTLSSNELSMVNFSSILNYLSRVGVGDENAWKLYMRYSLDNLVASNHKTILKLLQSCVNRSVYNKKLFRNWGDSLTRFIDRMHPNDVADTSYCYFRMNFRHDDLFGSIFRFGERMATSLDGKASLRLLSGYHMYFSSHSTDPAVSPTLSRDSLLKDTHIYRTVYLIYNNISTSLNDLGFEEFLLLFKTLGTFKFINTRNLQMSLNSFLKTPAICQNASKVYLIKYRYSERRSIDPSQLSLIRSLMP
;
A
#
# COMPACT_ATOMS: atom_id res chain seq x y z
N MET A 1 50.73 -29.55 -13.22
CA MET A 1 52.18 -29.45 -13.46
C MET A 1 52.47 -28.09 -14.06
N THR A 2 53.07 -27.23 -13.25
CA THR A 2 54.26 -26.38 -13.49
C THR A 2 54.62 -25.88 -14.91
N CYS A 3 54.78 -24.54 -14.99
CA CYS A 3 55.79 -23.74 -15.73
C CYS A 3 55.61 -23.45 -17.25
N ILE A 4 55.45 -22.16 -17.65
CA ILE A 4 56.48 -21.12 -18.01
C ILE A 4 56.96 -21.36 -19.49
N THR A 5 57.07 -20.45 -20.46
CA THR A 5 57.30 -18.98 -20.56
C THR A 5 57.01 -18.48 -21.99
N ASN A 6 56.59 -17.21 -22.08
CA ASN A 6 56.96 -16.15 -23.04
C ASN A 6 57.51 -16.49 -24.45
N SER A 7 56.95 -15.83 -25.48
CA SER A 7 57.60 -14.65 -26.11
C SER A 7 56.80 -14.13 -27.31
N LEU A 8 56.23 -12.93 -27.14
CA LEU A 8 55.75 -12.07 -28.23
C LEU A 8 56.96 -11.36 -28.87
N LYS A 9 57.12 -11.47 -30.19
CA LYS A 9 57.81 -10.48 -31.01
C LYS A 9 56.79 -9.84 -31.94
N VAL A 10 56.66 -8.53 -31.80
CA VAL A 10 55.88 -7.65 -32.66
C VAL A 10 56.72 -7.34 -33.90
N ASP A 11 56.13 -7.48 -35.08
CA ASP A 11 56.64 -6.83 -36.29
C ASP A 11 55.64 -5.78 -36.77
N ASN A 12 56.18 -4.61 -37.08
CA ASN A 12 55.49 -3.40 -37.45
C ASN A 12 55.12 -3.45 -38.93
N LYS A 13 53.84 -3.72 -39.22
CA LYS A 13 52.98 -2.94 -40.14
C LYS A 13 51.73 -3.76 -40.47
N ASN A 14 50.59 -3.16 -40.16
CA ASN A 14 49.20 -3.56 -40.44
C ASN A 14 48.56 -4.53 -39.43
N SER A 15 47.70 -3.94 -38.61
CA SER A 15 47.01 -4.48 -37.44
C SER A 15 45.74 -5.26 -37.79
N LEU A 16 45.68 -6.55 -37.41
CA LEU A 16 44.67 -7.20 -36.55
C LEU A 16 44.64 -8.72 -36.78
N LEU A 17 45.04 -9.46 -35.74
CA LEU A 17 45.13 -10.92 -35.66
C LEU A 17 43.92 -11.45 -34.86
N PHE A 18 43.21 -12.46 -35.39
CA PHE A 18 42.54 -13.47 -34.58
C PHE A 18 42.77 -14.87 -35.19
N LEU A 19 43.68 -15.62 -34.56
CA LEU A 19 43.79 -17.08 -34.53
C LEU A 19 42.61 -17.64 -33.69
N SER A 20 42.02 -18.82 -33.85
CA SER A 20 42.33 -20.01 -34.64
C SER A 20 41.14 -21.02 -34.56
N PRO A 21 41.18 -22.13 -35.31
CA PRO A 21 40.11 -23.12 -35.47
C PRO A 21 40.07 -24.15 -34.34
N LEU A 22 38.92 -24.82 -34.18
CA LEU A 22 38.80 -26.03 -33.36
C LEU A 22 37.84 -27.04 -34.01
N ILE A 23 38.41 -28.01 -34.73
CA ILE A 23 37.77 -29.29 -34.99
C ILE A 23 38.65 -30.39 -34.39
N ALA A 24 38.09 -30.96 -33.32
CA ALA A 24 38.15 -32.34 -32.85
C ALA A 24 39.41 -33.20 -33.06
N THR A 25 39.90 -33.74 -31.94
CA THR A 25 40.30 -35.16 -31.88
C THR A 25 39.62 -35.81 -30.67
N LYS A 26 38.84 -36.86 -30.97
CA LYS A 26 38.29 -37.83 -30.00
C LYS A 26 39.44 -38.68 -29.49
N GLU A 27 39.67 -38.74 -28.19
CA GLU A 27 39.69 -40.01 -27.43
C GLU A 27 39.98 -39.81 -25.92
N VAL A 28 39.15 -40.50 -25.12
CA VAL A 28 39.29 -40.83 -23.69
C VAL A 28 39.25 -39.68 -22.65
N LEU A 29 38.04 -39.15 -22.43
CA LEU A 29 37.57 -38.89 -21.08
C LEU A 29 36.50 -39.94 -20.77
N LYS A 30 36.89 -41.05 -20.12
CA LYS A 30 35.95 -41.83 -19.32
C LYS A 30 35.57 -40.99 -18.10
N THR A 31 34.76 -39.97 -18.32
CA THR A 31 33.88 -39.47 -17.26
C THR A 31 32.97 -40.64 -16.91
N ARG A 32 32.97 -41.06 -15.65
CA ARG A 32 31.86 -41.87 -15.13
C ARG A 32 30.59 -41.06 -15.40
N THR A 33 29.86 -41.40 -16.46
CA THR A 33 28.45 -41.08 -16.57
C THR A 33 27.78 -41.86 -15.47
N VAL A 34 27.64 -41.23 -14.32
CA VAL A 34 26.76 -41.69 -13.25
C VAL A 34 25.34 -41.45 -13.77
N ASN A 35 24.85 -42.36 -14.60
CA ASN A 35 23.42 -42.60 -14.80
C ASN A 35 22.90 -43.36 -13.58
N GLU A 36 23.14 -42.84 -12.37
CA GLU A 36 22.38 -43.29 -11.21
C GLU A 36 20.98 -42.66 -11.32
N PRO A 37 19.91 -43.41 -11.04
CA PRO A 37 18.58 -42.82 -10.92
C PRO A 37 18.67 -41.69 -9.91
N VAL A 38 18.31 -40.47 -10.31
CA VAL A 38 18.41 -39.34 -9.41
C VAL A 38 17.47 -39.59 -8.23
N GLU A 39 18.05 -39.71 -7.04
CA GLU A 39 17.36 -40.02 -5.80
C GLU A 39 16.21 -39.01 -5.62
N LYS A 40 14.97 -39.50 -5.41
CA LYS A 40 13.85 -38.60 -5.08
C LYS A 40 14.13 -37.99 -3.71
N ILE A 41 14.13 -36.66 -3.64
CA ILE A 41 14.38 -35.91 -2.41
C ILE A 41 13.02 -35.37 -1.93
N ASP A 42 12.49 -35.96 -0.86
CA ASP A 42 11.26 -35.51 -0.21
C ASP A 42 11.55 -34.39 0.80
N GLY A 43 10.54 -33.54 1.10
CA GLY A 43 10.70 -32.45 2.06
C GLY A 43 10.77 -32.97 3.50
N LEU A 44 11.77 -32.52 4.29
CA LEU A 44 12.10 -33.05 5.62
C LEU A 44 10.97 -32.98 6.66
N ALA A 45 10.06 -32.01 6.53
CA ALA A 45 8.98 -31.79 7.50
C ALA A 45 7.74 -31.18 6.83
N ARG A 46 7.46 -31.53 5.58
CA ARG A 46 6.43 -30.86 4.77
C ARG A 46 5.05 -30.89 5.43
N ASP A 47 4.68 -31.99 6.09
CA ASP A 47 3.37 -32.16 6.73
C ASP A 47 3.13 -31.21 7.92
N GLN A 48 4.18 -30.63 8.48
CA GLN A 48 4.08 -29.62 9.53
C GLN A 48 3.57 -28.26 8.99
N PHE A 49 3.54 -28.08 7.67
CA PHE A 49 3.15 -26.83 7.02
C PHE A 49 1.79 -26.97 6.35
N LYS A 50 0.71 -26.80 7.13
CA LYS A 50 -0.68 -26.98 6.65
C LYS A 50 -0.98 -26.27 5.33
N ILE A 51 -0.46 -25.06 5.14
CA ILE A 51 -0.68 -24.26 3.93
C ILE A 51 -0.23 -24.95 2.63
N LEU A 52 0.80 -25.81 2.69
CA LEU A 52 1.32 -26.53 1.53
C LEU A 52 0.45 -27.74 1.12
N ASN A 53 -0.45 -28.16 2.00
CA ASN A 53 -1.33 -29.32 1.81
C ASN A 53 -2.81 -28.91 1.62
N ARG A 54 -3.09 -27.61 1.44
CA ARG A 54 -4.45 -27.09 1.22
C ARG A 54 -4.90 -27.31 -0.21
N ASN A 55 -6.16 -27.72 -0.37
CA ASN A 55 -6.79 -27.96 -1.67
C ASN A 55 -7.86 -26.91 -2.03
N ASP A 56 -7.95 -25.83 -1.26
CA ASP A 56 -8.93 -24.76 -1.40
C ASP A 56 -8.28 -23.42 -1.77
N HIS A 57 -9.09 -22.40 -2.09
CA HIS A 57 -8.65 -21.03 -2.36
C HIS A 57 -7.50 -20.89 -3.38
N GLY A 58 -7.44 -21.77 -4.38
CA GLY A 58 -6.40 -21.76 -5.41
C GLY A 58 -5.05 -22.37 -4.98
N LEU A 59 -4.96 -22.96 -3.79
CA LEU A 59 -3.73 -23.56 -3.24
C LEU A 59 -3.50 -25.02 -3.64
N ARG A 60 -4.43 -25.61 -4.39
CA ARG A 60 -4.27 -26.95 -4.94
C ARG A 60 -3.01 -27.03 -5.80
N ASP A 61 -2.19 -28.06 -5.56
CA ASP A 61 -0.93 -28.32 -6.26
C ASP A 61 0.09 -27.16 -6.17
N LEU A 62 0.06 -26.38 -5.08
CA LEU A 62 0.98 -25.26 -4.85
C LEU A 62 2.45 -25.71 -4.83
N VAL A 63 3.25 -25.08 -5.70
CA VAL A 63 4.71 -25.19 -5.72
C VAL A 63 5.31 -23.86 -5.26
N TYR A 64 5.66 -23.77 -3.97
CA TYR A 64 6.16 -22.53 -3.37
C TYR A 64 7.70 -22.47 -3.37
N LEU A 65 8.26 -21.60 -4.23
CA LEU A 65 9.70 -21.45 -4.45
C LEU A 65 10.19 -20.02 -4.19
N ASN A 66 9.54 -19.29 -3.27
CA ASN A 66 9.85 -17.90 -2.93
C ASN A 66 10.26 -17.73 -1.45
N ASN A 67 10.91 -18.74 -0.88
CA ASN A 67 11.27 -18.83 0.53
C ASN A 67 12.27 -17.75 1.01
N ALA A 68 13.11 -17.21 0.12
CA ALA A 68 14.01 -16.09 0.44
C ALA A 68 13.26 -14.77 0.68
N THR A 69 11.97 -14.69 0.32
CA THR A 69 11.07 -13.59 0.71
C THR A 69 10.50 -13.85 2.09
N THR A 70 9.80 -14.97 2.25
CA THR A 70 9.24 -15.41 3.54
C THR A 70 9.05 -16.92 3.51
N THR A 71 9.15 -17.56 4.66
CA THR A 71 8.89 -19.00 4.81
C THR A 71 7.46 -19.23 5.28
N HIS A 72 6.90 -20.41 5.03
CA HIS A 72 5.68 -20.85 5.70
C HIS A 72 5.95 -21.22 7.16
N LYS A 73 4.88 -21.38 7.94
CA LYS A 73 4.95 -21.57 9.40
C LYS A 73 4.58 -23.02 9.74
N PRO A 74 5.39 -23.73 10.53
CA PRO A 74 5.03 -25.05 11.02
C PRO A 74 3.92 -24.92 12.07
N GLU A 75 3.18 -26.00 12.29
CA GLU A 75 2.03 -26.01 13.20
C GLU A 75 2.40 -25.56 14.62
N ILE A 76 3.54 -26.02 15.16
CA ILE A 76 4.02 -25.67 16.50
C ILE A 76 4.17 -24.15 16.71
N VAL A 77 4.49 -23.39 15.67
CA VAL A 77 4.58 -21.92 15.74
C VAL A 77 3.19 -21.30 15.82
N LEU A 78 2.23 -21.83 15.07
CA LEU A 78 0.84 -21.36 15.07
C LEU A 78 0.17 -21.68 16.42
N GLU A 79 0.40 -22.89 16.93
CA GLU A 79 -0.08 -23.35 18.23
C GLU A 79 0.48 -22.51 19.37
N ALA A 80 1.78 -22.20 19.38
CA ALA A 80 2.39 -21.37 20.42
C ALA A 80 1.79 -19.95 20.46
N VAL A 81 1.52 -19.35 19.30
CA VAL A 81 0.87 -18.04 19.20
C VAL A 81 -0.59 -18.12 19.66
N TYR A 82 -1.31 -19.16 19.23
CA TYR A 82 -2.71 -19.37 19.60
C TYR A 82 -2.88 -19.63 21.10
N ASP A 83 -2.05 -20.51 21.67
CA ASP A 83 -2.03 -20.80 23.10
C ASP A 83 -1.81 -19.52 23.90
N TYR A 84 -0.74 -18.76 23.62
CA TYR A 84 -0.49 -17.50 24.32
C TYR A 84 -1.73 -16.58 24.35
N TYR A 85 -2.39 -16.38 23.22
CA TYR A 85 -3.57 -15.50 23.16
C TYR A 85 -4.79 -16.03 23.90
N THR A 86 -4.90 -17.36 24.06
CA THR A 86 -6.07 -18.01 24.66
C THR A 86 -5.87 -18.37 26.13
N THR A 87 -4.62 -18.45 26.62
CA THR A 87 -4.30 -18.93 27.97
C THR A 87 -3.37 -17.99 28.77
N HIS A 88 -2.52 -17.19 28.12
CA HIS A 88 -1.43 -16.45 28.79
C HIS A 88 -1.29 -14.96 28.39
N ASN A 89 -2.33 -14.33 27.83
CA ASN A 89 -2.26 -12.97 27.28
C ASN A 89 -2.37 -11.86 28.34
N PHE A 90 -1.26 -11.58 29.02
CA PHE A 90 -1.11 -10.47 29.96
C PHE A 90 0.07 -9.57 29.58
N SER A 91 0.17 -8.39 30.20
CA SER A 91 1.27 -7.46 29.92
C SER A 91 2.57 -7.98 30.51
N VAL A 92 3.70 -7.78 29.82
CA VAL A 92 5.03 -8.03 30.38
C VAL A 92 5.57 -6.78 31.09
N TYR A 93 6.39 -6.97 32.13
CA TYR A 93 7.10 -5.91 32.90
C TYR A 93 6.28 -4.83 33.61
N ARG A 94 4.96 -4.76 33.38
CA ARG A 94 4.09 -3.65 33.81
C ARG A 94 2.95 -4.08 34.73
N GLY A 95 2.97 -5.33 35.17
CA GLY A 95 2.01 -5.84 36.12
C GLY A 95 2.20 -5.22 37.49
N SER A 96 1.11 -5.07 38.25
CA SER A 96 1.13 -4.69 39.67
C SER A 96 1.71 -5.79 40.59
N GLY A 97 2.60 -6.64 40.07
CA GLY A 97 3.11 -7.83 40.73
C GLY A 97 2.14 -9.01 40.75
N THR A 98 1.12 -9.03 39.88
CA THR A 98 0.18 -10.16 39.82
C THR A 98 0.87 -11.43 39.31
N HIS A 99 0.39 -12.60 39.78
CA HIS A 99 0.89 -13.89 39.33
C HIS A 99 0.79 -14.07 37.80
N HIS A 100 -0.25 -13.51 37.16
CA HIS A 100 -0.46 -13.61 35.72
C HIS A 100 0.54 -12.80 34.89
N ASP A 101 0.87 -11.58 35.30
CA ASP A 101 1.86 -10.75 34.60
C ASP A 101 3.28 -11.33 34.73
N GLN A 102 3.58 -11.99 35.86
CA GLN A 102 4.84 -12.72 36.06
C GLN A 102 4.97 -13.90 35.11
N ILE A 103 3.88 -14.64 34.86
CA ILE A 103 3.86 -15.75 33.88
C ILE A 103 4.18 -15.22 32.49
N SER A 104 3.45 -14.22 31.99
CA SER A 104 3.71 -13.68 30.63
C SER A 104 5.11 -13.10 30.49
N THR A 105 5.62 -12.43 31.55
CA THR A 105 7.00 -11.93 31.58
C THR A 105 8.02 -13.06 31.49
N THR A 106 7.81 -14.14 32.26
CA THR A 106 8.68 -15.33 32.24
C THR A 106 8.69 -15.99 30.86
N ILE A 107 7.53 -16.15 30.22
CA ILE A 107 7.43 -16.75 28.89
C ILE A 107 8.16 -15.89 27.84
N TYR A 108 7.98 -14.57 27.89
CA TYR A 108 8.65 -13.63 26.98
C TYR A 108 10.18 -13.63 27.16
N GLU A 109 10.68 -13.60 28.40
CA GLU A 109 12.13 -13.66 28.65
C GLU A 109 12.72 -15.05 28.36
N SER A 110 11.95 -16.11 28.56
CA SER A 110 12.35 -17.44 28.10
C SER A 110 12.50 -17.50 26.58
N ALA A 111 11.66 -16.77 25.84
CA ALA A 111 11.81 -16.64 24.40
C ALA A 111 13.13 -15.92 24.05
N ARG A 112 13.44 -14.80 24.72
CA ARG A 112 14.72 -14.08 24.54
C ARG A 112 15.92 -14.98 24.80
N LYS A 113 15.92 -15.68 25.93
CA LYS A 113 16.98 -16.63 26.28
C LYS A 113 17.15 -17.70 25.22
N LYS A 114 16.04 -18.25 24.70
CA LYS A 114 16.11 -19.25 23.63
C LYS A 114 16.74 -18.71 22.35
N ILE A 115 16.46 -17.44 21.99
CA ILE A 115 17.12 -16.80 20.84
C ILE A 115 18.61 -16.59 21.12
N ALA A 116 18.98 -16.16 22.33
CA ALA A 116 20.38 -16.01 22.73
C ALA A 116 21.14 -17.34 22.61
N ASP A 117 20.59 -18.40 23.19
CA ASP A 117 21.17 -19.75 23.12
C ASP A 117 21.25 -20.26 21.67
N PHE A 118 20.25 -19.93 20.83
CA PHE A 118 20.19 -20.36 19.42
C PHE A 118 21.31 -19.79 18.55
N VAL A 119 21.73 -18.55 18.81
CA VAL A 119 22.86 -17.92 18.10
C VAL A 119 24.17 -18.00 18.88
N ASN A 120 24.16 -18.71 20.01
CA ASN A 120 25.27 -18.82 20.95
C ASN A 120 25.75 -17.46 21.47
N ALA A 121 24.86 -16.57 21.88
CA ALA A 121 25.23 -15.34 22.60
C ALA A 121 25.63 -15.64 24.05
N LEU A 122 26.48 -14.80 24.66
CA LEU A 122 26.96 -15.03 26.03
C LEU A 122 25.87 -14.78 27.08
N ASP A 123 25.00 -13.82 26.80
CA ASP A 123 23.94 -13.41 27.71
C ASP A 123 22.66 -13.01 26.94
N SER A 124 21.50 -13.30 27.51
CA SER A 124 20.23 -12.92 26.87
C SER A 124 20.03 -11.42 26.72
N SER A 125 20.73 -10.60 27.52
CA SER A 125 20.71 -9.14 27.38
C SER A 125 21.36 -8.64 26.11
N GLU A 126 22.16 -9.45 25.43
CA GLU A 126 22.73 -9.17 24.11
C GLU A 126 21.71 -9.30 22.98
N ILE A 127 20.49 -9.75 23.28
CA ILE A 127 19.39 -9.90 22.31
C ILE A 127 18.37 -8.78 22.52
N LEU A 128 18.24 -7.91 21.52
CA LEU A 128 17.18 -6.92 21.40
C LEU A 128 16.11 -7.42 20.42
N PHE A 129 14.85 -7.48 20.84
CA PHE A 129 13.75 -7.78 19.93
C PHE A 129 13.40 -6.54 19.10
N THR A 130 13.19 -6.77 17.80
CA THR A 130 12.77 -5.77 16.83
C THR A 130 11.66 -6.35 15.96
N SER A 131 11.05 -5.55 15.07
CA SER A 131 10.09 -6.03 14.08
C SER A 131 10.71 -6.88 12.97
N GLY A 132 12.05 -6.91 12.87
CA GLY A 132 12.80 -7.62 11.84
C GLY A 132 14.18 -7.03 11.57
N VAL A 133 14.95 -7.69 10.70
CA VAL A 133 16.31 -7.29 10.31
C VAL A 133 16.39 -5.81 9.93
N THR A 134 15.43 -5.28 9.16
CA THR A 134 15.45 -3.87 8.73
C THR A 134 15.43 -2.92 9.92
N GLU A 135 14.62 -3.20 10.94
CA GLU A 135 14.60 -2.37 12.15
C GLU A 135 15.89 -2.53 12.95
N SER A 136 16.41 -3.75 13.09
CA SER A 136 17.70 -4.00 13.74
C SER A 136 18.84 -3.20 13.09
N LEU A 137 18.91 -3.18 11.76
CA LEU A 137 19.94 -2.44 11.01
C LEU A 137 19.77 -0.92 11.18
N ASN A 138 18.54 -0.42 11.11
CA ASN A 138 18.26 0.99 11.40
C ASN A 138 18.56 1.36 12.86
N PHE A 139 18.33 0.44 13.79
CA PHE A 139 18.62 0.65 15.19
C PHE A 139 20.12 0.88 15.37
N VAL A 140 20.98 0.01 14.82
CA VAL A 140 22.45 0.17 14.94
C VAL A 140 22.92 1.48 14.29
N SER A 141 22.45 1.80 13.07
CA SER A 141 22.85 3.04 12.40
C SER A 141 22.41 4.29 13.18
N ASN A 142 21.19 4.30 13.72
CA ASN A 142 20.65 5.47 14.43
C ASN A 142 21.05 5.55 15.91
N THR A 143 21.61 4.49 16.52
CA THR A 143 22.11 4.52 17.89
C THR A 143 23.64 4.62 17.90
N TRP A 144 24.31 3.49 17.72
CA TRP A 144 25.76 3.38 17.69
C TRP A 144 26.36 4.25 16.57
N GLY A 145 25.85 4.12 15.34
CA GLY A 145 26.36 4.88 14.20
C GLY A 145 26.28 6.39 14.40
N LEU A 146 25.14 6.89 14.88
CA LEU A 146 24.94 8.32 15.16
C LEU A 146 25.83 8.85 16.29
N LYS A 147 26.17 8.01 17.27
CA LYS A 147 27.04 8.38 18.38
C LYS A 147 28.51 8.44 17.99
N TYR A 148 28.97 7.47 17.19
CA TYR A 148 30.40 7.21 17.00
C TYR A 148 30.96 7.63 15.64
N LEU A 149 30.13 7.67 14.59
CA LEU A 149 30.59 8.14 13.28
C LEU A 149 30.67 9.67 13.24
N LYS A 150 31.65 10.17 12.49
CA LYS A 150 31.93 11.59 12.27
C LYS A 150 32.08 11.88 10.78
N ARG A 151 32.14 13.17 10.46
CA ARG A 151 32.41 13.62 9.09
C ARG A 151 33.74 13.03 8.58
N GLY A 152 33.71 12.43 7.40
CA GLY A 152 34.87 11.81 6.76
C GLY A 152 35.11 10.34 7.13
N ASP A 153 34.47 9.81 8.19
CA ASP A 153 34.54 8.38 8.50
C ASP A 153 33.95 7.54 7.36
N VAL A 154 34.42 6.29 7.26
CA VAL A 154 34.03 5.37 6.18
C VAL A 154 33.23 4.20 6.73
N VAL A 155 32.12 3.90 6.06
CA VAL A 155 31.31 2.68 6.23
C VAL A 155 31.53 1.79 5.01
N LEU A 156 31.89 0.52 5.22
CA LEU A 156 32.06 -0.46 4.15
C LEU A 156 30.80 -1.30 3.95
N LEU A 157 30.40 -1.50 2.70
CA LEU A 157 29.32 -2.41 2.32
C LEU A 157 29.68 -3.21 1.05
N PRO A 158 29.60 -4.55 1.05
CA PRO A 158 29.69 -5.32 -0.19
C PRO A 158 28.66 -4.89 -1.25
N PHE A 159 28.95 -5.10 -2.52
CA PHE A 159 27.96 -4.83 -3.58
C PHE A 159 26.72 -5.74 -3.51
N SER A 160 26.81 -6.88 -2.80
CA SER A 160 25.72 -7.84 -2.62
C SER A 160 24.67 -7.44 -1.59
N GLU A 161 24.83 -6.31 -0.91
CA GLU A 161 23.97 -5.91 0.20
C GLU A 161 22.52 -5.68 -0.21
N HIS A 162 21.63 -6.08 0.69
CA HIS A 162 20.20 -5.76 0.60
C HIS A 162 19.98 -4.28 0.93
N ASN A 163 18.96 -3.66 0.35
CA ASN A 163 18.63 -2.24 0.56
C ASN A 163 18.41 -1.91 2.06
N SER A 164 17.91 -2.85 2.86
CA SER A 164 17.79 -2.70 4.32
C SER A 164 19.13 -2.53 5.03
N ASN A 165 20.22 -3.06 4.49
CA ASN A 165 21.57 -2.87 5.02
C ASN A 165 22.32 -1.74 4.33
N LEU A 166 21.77 -1.09 3.29
CA LEU A 166 22.41 0.05 2.60
C LEU A 166 21.79 1.39 3.01
N LEU A 167 20.46 1.50 2.92
CA LEU A 167 19.73 2.75 3.10
C LEU A 167 19.90 3.39 4.49
N PRO A 168 19.96 2.64 5.60
CA PRO A 168 20.15 3.25 6.92
C PRO A 168 21.49 3.98 7.04
N TRP A 169 22.57 3.38 6.51
CA TRP A 169 23.89 3.99 6.49
C TRP A 169 23.96 5.17 5.52
N ARG A 170 23.26 5.09 4.39
CA ARG A 170 23.16 6.22 3.46
C ARG A 170 22.53 7.42 4.16
N ASN A 171 21.38 7.21 4.79
CA ASN A 171 20.67 8.24 5.53
C ASN A 171 21.51 8.81 6.70
N LEU A 172 22.28 7.95 7.38
CA LEU A 172 23.19 8.39 8.44
C LEU A 172 24.34 9.25 7.89
N CYS A 173 24.97 8.83 6.79
CA CYS A 173 26.06 9.57 6.18
C CYS A 173 25.61 10.91 5.60
N ASP A 174 24.39 11.02 5.08
CA ASP A 174 23.82 12.31 4.66
C ASP A 174 23.67 13.27 5.86
N LYS A 175 23.45 12.77 7.08
CA LYS A 175 23.32 13.57 8.31
C LYS A 175 24.67 13.94 8.95
N VAL A 176 25.57 12.97 9.03
CA VAL A 176 26.83 13.07 9.80
C VAL A 176 28.01 13.51 8.91
N GLY A 177 27.89 13.33 7.60
CA GLY A 177 28.97 13.58 6.63
C GLY A 177 30.01 12.46 6.56
N CYS A 178 29.69 11.25 7.03
CA CYS A 178 30.48 10.05 6.70
C CYS A 178 30.31 9.69 5.21
N ARG A 179 31.06 8.70 4.73
CA ARG A 179 30.92 8.19 3.36
C ARG A 179 30.83 6.67 3.33
N ILE A 180 30.20 6.16 2.29
CA ILE A 180 30.08 4.73 2.00
C ILE A 180 31.11 4.35 0.94
N GLU A 181 31.85 3.28 1.18
CA GLU A 181 32.66 2.61 0.17
C GLU A 181 32.21 1.16 -0.01
N HIS A 182 32.37 0.63 -1.23
CA HIS A 182 31.87 -0.69 -1.58
C HIS A 182 32.96 -1.74 -1.68
N VAL A 183 32.69 -2.93 -1.15
CA VAL A 183 33.58 -4.10 -1.28
C VAL A 183 33.17 -4.93 -2.51
N LYS A 184 34.15 -5.23 -3.36
CA LYS A 184 33.96 -6.05 -4.56
C LYS A 184 33.62 -7.49 -4.20
N LEU A 185 32.96 -8.15 -5.14
CA LEU A 185 32.70 -9.58 -5.12
C LEU A 185 33.58 -10.29 -6.15
N LEU A 186 34.03 -11.48 -5.79
CA LEU A 186 34.60 -12.44 -6.71
C LEU A 186 33.52 -12.97 -7.68
N LYS A 187 33.94 -13.56 -8.80
CA LYS A 187 33.01 -14.13 -9.80
C LYS A 187 32.10 -15.24 -9.25
N ASN A 188 32.49 -15.88 -8.15
CA ASN A 188 31.69 -16.92 -7.48
C ASN A 188 30.71 -16.34 -6.43
N GLY A 189 30.75 -15.01 -6.22
CA GLY A 189 29.86 -14.27 -5.31
C GLY A 189 30.41 -14.03 -3.90
N MET A 190 31.59 -14.58 -3.57
CA MET A 190 32.26 -14.31 -2.29
C MET A 190 32.75 -12.86 -2.24
N VAL A 191 32.84 -12.29 -1.03
CA VAL A 191 33.54 -11.03 -0.80
C VAL A 191 35.01 -11.17 -1.22
N ASP A 192 35.50 -10.19 -1.98
CA ASP A 192 36.90 -10.10 -2.37
C ASP A 192 37.74 -9.63 -1.17
N LEU A 193 38.42 -10.58 -0.52
CA LEU A 193 39.21 -10.32 0.70
C LEU A 193 40.44 -9.44 0.43
N ASP A 194 41.02 -9.49 -0.77
CA ASP A 194 42.16 -8.64 -1.12
C ASP A 194 41.71 -7.20 -1.30
N HIS A 195 40.56 -6.99 -1.96
CA HIS A 195 39.95 -5.68 -2.05
C HIS A 195 39.49 -5.15 -0.68
N LEU A 196 38.93 -6.02 0.17
CA LEU A 196 38.58 -5.65 1.54
C LEU A 196 39.82 -5.20 2.33
N ARG A 197 40.93 -5.95 2.28
CA ARG A 197 42.18 -5.58 2.94
C ARG A 197 42.69 -4.22 2.45
N HIS A 198 42.69 -4.00 1.13
CA HIS A 198 43.08 -2.72 0.57
C HIS A 198 42.23 -1.55 1.09
N LEU A 199 40.91 -1.72 1.21
CA LEU A 199 40.03 -0.69 1.78
C LEU A 199 40.28 -0.48 3.28
N LEU A 200 40.53 -1.55 4.04
CA LEU A 200 40.86 -1.46 5.46
C LEU A 200 42.15 -0.67 5.68
N GLU A 201 43.19 -0.93 4.88
CA GLU A 201 44.49 -0.26 4.94
C GLU A 201 44.42 1.22 4.55
N ASN A 202 43.70 1.55 3.48
CA ASN A 202 43.77 2.88 2.87
C ASN A 202 42.64 3.83 3.31
N SER A 203 41.49 3.28 3.72
CA SER A 203 40.31 4.09 4.07
C SER A 203 40.02 4.13 5.58
N SER A 204 40.69 3.29 6.39
CA SER A 204 40.51 3.21 7.86
C SER A 204 39.02 3.22 8.30
N PRO A 205 38.18 2.33 7.74
CA PRO A 205 36.75 2.34 7.96
C PRO A 205 36.37 2.00 9.41
N LYS A 206 35.27 2.59 9.88
CA LYS A 206 34.77 2.38 11.24
C LYS A 206 33.92 1.14 11.38
N ILE A 207 33.18 0.77 10.34
CA ILE A 207 32.32 -0.40 10.35
C ILE A 207 32.17 -1.01 8.97
N LEU A 208 32.17 -2.34 8.90
CA LEU A 208 31.83 -3.17 7.76
C LEU A 208 30.45 -3.80 7.98
N CYS A 209 29.51 -3.49 7.10
CA CYS A 209 28.16 -4.03 7.13
C CYS A 209 28.03 -5.07 6.02
N CYS A 210 28.04 -6.36 6.40
CA CYS A 210 28.15 -7.48 5.47
C CYS A 210 27.02 -8.48 5.67
N GLY A 211 26.32 -8.84 4.59
CA GLY A 211 25.37 -9.93 4.60
C GLY A 211 26.08 -11.27 4.78
N HIS A 212 25.66 -12.04 5.78
CA HIS A 212 26.15 -13.42 5.98
C HIS A 212 25.83 -14.29 4.77
N SER A 213 24.70 -14.03 4.09
CA SER A 213 24.46 -14.50 2.72
C SER A 213 23.57 -13.51 1.99
N SER A 214 23.92 -13.20 0.74
CA SER A 214 23.05 -12.41 -0.14
C SER A 214 21.73 -13.13 -0.40
N ASN A 215 20.63 -12.38 -0.46
CA ASN A 215 19.32 -12.89 -0.84
C ASN A 215 19.17 -13.17 -2.35
N VAL A 216 20.21 -12.89 -3.15
CA VAL A 216 20.22 -13.14 -4.60
C VAL A 216 21.32 -14.12 -4.98
N VAL A 217 22.56 -13.90 -4.51
CA VAL A 217 23.69 -14.80 -4.79
C VAL A 217 23.53 -16.11 -4.04
N GLY A 218 23.13 -16.07 -2.75
CA GLY A 218 22.93 -17.26 -1.93
C GLY A 218 24.21 -17.91 -1.38
N VAL A 219 25.40 -17.38 -1.67
CA VAL A 219 26.65 -17.88 -1.07
C VAL A 219 26.79 -17.42 0.38
N VAL A 220 27.18 -18.33 1.26
CA VAL A 220 27.45 -18.05 2.67
C VAL A 220 28.87 -17.50 2.79
N GLN A 221 29.00 -16.28 3.33
CA GLN A 221 30.29 -15.63 3.54
C GLN A 221 30.97 -16.20 4.77
N ASP A 222 32.30 -16.32 4.73
CA ASP A 222 33.11 -16.66 5.89
C ASP A 222 33.26 -15.44 6.81
N LEU A 223 32.22 -15.19 7.61
CA LEU A 223 32.19 -14.05 8.52
C LEU A 223 33.29 -14.14 9.59
N LYS A 224 33.71 -15.33 10.00
CA LYS A 224 34.82 -15.49 10.94
C LYS A 224 36.11 -14.91 10.39
N THR A 225 36.45 -15.25 9.15
CA THR A 225 37.63 -14.71 8.47
C THR A 225 37.49 -13.21 8.19
N ILE A 226 36.31 -12.77 7.74
CA ILE A 226 36.03 -11.36 7.45
C ILE A 226 36.14 -10.50 8.71
N THR A 227 35.53 -10.92 9.82
CA THR A 227 35.55 -10.21 11.10
C THR A 227 36.95 -10.15 11.67
N LYS A 228 37.67 -11.28 11.69
CA LYS A 228 39.06 -11.31 12.13
C LYS A 228 39.93 -10.31 11.34
N LEU A 229 39.74 -10.23 10.02
CA LEU A 229 40.45 -9.26 9.20
C LEU A 229 40.03 -7.81 9.52
N ALA A 230 38.75 -7.53 9.65
CA ALA A 230 38.25 -6.18 9.97
C ALA A 230 38.76 -5.67 11.34
N HIS A 231 38.73 -6.53 12.35
CA HIS A 231 39.18 -6.20 13.71
C HIS A 231 40.67 -5.90 13.80
N GLN A 232 41.52 -6.50 12.96
CA GLN A 232 42.95 -6.16 12.88
C GLN A 232 43.20 -4.67 12.57
N TYR A 233 42.24 -4.01 11.94
CA TYR A 233 42.30 -2.59 11.59
C TYR A 233 41.34 -1.74 12.45
N GLY A 234 40.79 -2.29 13.53
CA GLY A 234 39.84 -1.61 14.42
C GLY A 234 38.48 -1.29 13.77
N CYS A 235 38.11 -2.04 12.73
CA CYS A 235 36.82 -1.90 12.03
C CYS A 235 35.79 -2.86 12.62
N TYR A 236 34.66 -2.34 13.11
CA TYR A 236 33.56 -3.16 13.63
C TYR A 236 32.84 -3.92 12.51
N VAL A 237 32.18 -5.03 12.82
CA VAL A 237 31.41 -5.83 11.86
C VAL A 237 29.95 -5.96 12.28
N LEU A 238 29.06 -5.54 11.38
CA LEU A 238 27.63 -5.79 11.46
C LEU A 238 27.21 -6.83 10.40
N ALA A 239 26.66 -7.94 10.86
CA ALA A 239 26.19 -9.03 10.02
C ALA A 239 24.69 -8.94 9.73
N ASP A 240 24.30 -8.84 8.46
CA ASP A 240 22.92 -9.12 8.03
C ASP A 240 22.76 -10.64 7.84
N ALA A 241 22.12 -11.30 8.81
CA ALA A 241 21.93 -12.74 8.82
C ALA A 241 20.50 -13.15 8.48
N ALA A 242 19.73 -12.28 7.81
CA ALA A 242 18.32 -12.52 7.52
C ALA A 242 18.06 -13.76 6.63
N GLN A 243 19.04 -14.20 5.85
CA GLN A 243 18.93 -15.41 5.04
C GLN A 243 19.50 -16.66 5.70
N THR A 244 20.48 -16.52 6.60
CA THR A 244 21.24 -17.63 7.18
C THR A 244 20.66 -18.16 8.48
N VAL A 245 20.20 -17.27 9.39
CA VAL A 245 19.59 -17.70 10.65
C VAL A 245 18.40 -18.63 10.36
N GLY A 246 18.43 -19.81 10.99
CA GLY A 246 17.43 -20.87 10.80
C GLY A 246 17.62 -21.78 9.58
N LYS A 247 18.69 -21.57 8.79
CA LYS A 247 19.09 -22.45 7.67
C LYS A 247 20.50 -23.00 7.84
N VAL A 248 21.41 -22.18 8.36
CA VAL A 248 22.76 -22.59 8.77
C VAL A 248 22.95 -22.26 10.24
N LYS A 249 23.81 -23.04 10.90
CA LYS A 249 24.16 -22.79 12.30
C LYS A 249 24.90 -21.45 12.39
N VAL A 250 24.45 -20.57 13.27
CA VAL A 250 25.06 -19.27 13.52
C VAL A 250 25.62 -19.29 14.94
N ASP A 251 26.89 -18.92 15.06
CA ASP A 251 27.60 -18.83 16.32
C ASP A 251 28.27 -17.46 16.39
N VAL A 252 27.65 -16.53 17.12
CA VAL A 252 28.13 -15.14 17.19
C VAL A 252 29.45 -15.02 17.93
N GLN A 253 29.75 -15.95 18.84
CA GLN A 253 31.04 -16.00 19.53
C GLN A 253 32.14 -16.48 18.59
N ASP A 254 31.92 -17.54 17.82
CA ASP A 254 32.92 -18.06 16.88
C ASP A 254 33.19 -17.10 15.71
N MET A 255 32.15 -16.42 15.22
CA MET A 255 32.26 -15.40 14.17
C MET A 255 32.81 -14.06 14.68
N ASP A 256 32.79 -13.85 16.00
CA ASP A 256 33.21 -12.64 16.73
C ASP A 256 32.57 -11.32 16.22
N VAL A 257 31.40 -11.40 15.57
CA VAL A 257 30.72 -10.22 15.01
C VAL A 257 30.27 -9.28 16.12
N ASP A 258 30.30 -7.97 15.87
CA ASP A 258 29.92 -6.96 16.86
C ASP A 258 28.41 -6.75 16.94
N PHE A 259 27.75 -6.92 15.78
CA PHE A 259 26.30 -6.92 15.65
C PHE A 259 25.85 -8.02 14.69
N LEU A 260 24.69 -8.64 14.95
CA LEU A 260 24.03 -9.53 14.01
C LEU A 260 22.52 -9.29 13.98
N ALA A 261 21.96 -9.05 12.80
CA ALA A 261 20.54 -8.77 12.61
C ALA A 261 19.83 -9.93 11.90
N ALA A 262 18.62 -10.28 12.35
CA ALA A 262 17.82 -11.36 11.77
C ALA A 262 16.31 -11.09 11.78
N SER A 263 15.57 -11.80 10.93
CA SER A 263 14.10 -11.71 10.81
C SER A 263 13.43 -13.05 11.05
N GLY A 264 12.42 -13.09 11.93
CA GLY A 264 11.67 -14.30 12.25
C GLY A 264 10.95 -14.92 11.04
N HIS A 265 10.35 -14.09 10.19
CA HIS A 265 9.53 -14.57 9.07
C HIS A 265 10.30 -15.34 7.98
N LYS A 266 11.64 -15.30 7.98
CA LYS A 266 12.54 -16.07 7.09
C LYS A 266 13.15 -17.31 7.73
N MET A 267 12.89 -17.52 9.02
CA MET A 267 13.28 -18.69 9.82
C MET A 267 12.05 -19.38 10.42
N TYR A 268 10.98 -19.50 9.63
CA TYR A 268 9.73 -20.20 9.99
C TYR A 268 8.89 -19.55 11.12
N GLY A 269 9.37 -18.46 11.72
CA GLY A 269 8.67 -17.71 12.77
C GLY A 269 7.67 -16.67 12.24
N PRO A 270 6.95 -15.97 13.15
CA PRO A 270 5.95 -14.97 12.79
C PRO A 270 6.50 -13.75 12.02
N THR A 271 5.61 -13.01 11.37
CA THR A 271 5.90 -11.65 10.88
C THR A 271 5.89 -10.64 12.02
N GLY A 272 6.56 -9.49 11.84
CA GLY A 272 6.57 -8.42 12.84
C GLY A 272 7.48 -8.70 14.05
N ILE A 273 8.37 -9.69 13.93
CA ILE A 273 9.41 -10.00 14.91
C ILE A 273 10.72 -10.37 14.20
N GLY A 274 11.81 -9.92 14.78
CA GLY A 274 13.18 -10.33 14.54
C GLY A 274 14.02 -9.97 15.76
N PHE A 275 15.32 -10.02 15.61
CA PHE A 275 16.22 -9.67 16.70
C PHE A 275 17.50 -9.02 16.19
N LEU A 276 18.14 -8.29 17.09
CA LEU A 276 19.50 -7.80 16.98
C LEU A 276 20.30 -8.44 18.11
N TYR A 277 21.33 -9.20 17.75
CA TYR A 277 22.44 -9.48 18.63
C TYR A 277 23.42 -8.30 18.60
N TYR A 278 23.98 -7.96 19.76
CA TYR A 278 25.06 -7.00 19.88
C TYR A 278 25.94 -7.36 21.07
N LYS A 279 27.26 -7.11 20.98
CA LYS A 279 28.13 -7.20 22.16
C LYS A 279 27.70 -6.14 23.17
N LYS A 280 27.35 -6.56 24.40
CA LYS A 280 26.69 -5.71 25.41
C LYS A 280 27.35 -4.32 25.59
N HIS A 281 28.67 -4.28 25.71
CA HIS A 281 29.45 -3.07 25.97
C HIS A 281 29.34 -2.01 24.86
N LEU A 282 28.90 -2.36 23.65
CA LEU A 282 28.77 -1.41 22.54
C LEU A 282 27.60 -0.45 22.72
N LEU A 283 26.58 -0.86 23.48
CA LEU A 283 25.33 -0.12 23.64
C LEU A 283 24.99 0.23 25.10
N GLU A 284 25.71 -0.32 26.08
CA GLU A 284 25.46 -0.17 27.52
C GLU A 284 25.32 1.28 27.98
N ASP A 285 26.15 2.18 27.46
CA ASP A 285 26.17 3.60 27.84
C ASP A 285 25.33 4.49 26.92
N LEU A 286 24.65 3.91 25.92
CA LEU A 286 23.88 4.68 24.95
C LEU A 286 22.46 4.98 25.44
N LYS A 287 21.99 6.17 25.08
CA LYS A 287 20.61 6.60 25.29
C LYS A 287 19.68 5.95 24.26
N PRO A 288 18.41 5.64 24.63
CA PRO A 288 17.48 5.06 23.69
C PRO A 288 17.04 6.05 22.61
N GLN A 289 16.98 5.57 21.36
CA GLN A 289 16.45 6.33 20.23
C GLN A 289 14.92 6.43 20.27
N LYS A 290 14.25 5.33 20.61
CA LYS A 290 12.80 5.30 20.84
C LYS A 290 12.54 5.44 22.32
N THR A 291 11.79 6.47 22.70
CA THR A 291 11.41 6.73 24.10
C THR A 291 9.91 6.49 24.30
N GLY A 292 9.54 6.05 25.51
CA GLY A 292 8.16 5.73 25.86
C GLY A 292 8.08 4.95 27.17
N GLY A 293 6.90 4.43 27.49
CA GLY A 293 6.75 3.57 28.67
C GLY A 293 7.58 2.28 28.56
N GLY A 294 7.93 1.69 29.70
CA GLY A 294 8.58 0.38 29.80
C GLY A 294 10.10 0.36 29.71
N ILE A 295 10.76 1.52 29.57
CA ILE A 295 12.23 1.63 29.42
C ILE A 295 12.90 2.41 30.56
N VAL A 296 12.12 2.94 31.50
CA VAL A 296 12.59 3.79 32.61
C VAL A 296 12.42 3.07 33.94
N LYS A 297 13.38 3.26 34.84
CA LYS A 297 13.26 2.92 36.27
C LYS A 297 12.43 3.96 37.01
N ASP A 298 12.69 5.24 36.72
CA ASP A 298 11.97 6.38 37.27
C ASP A 298 11.94 7.55 36.27
N VAL A 299 10.92 8.40 36.39
CA VAL A 299 10.71 9.58 35.54
C VAL A 299 10.11 10.74 36.34
N THR A 300 10.75 11.90 36.27
CA THR A 300 10.28 13.17 36.84
C THR A 300 10.13 14.21 35.72
N PHE A 301 9.68 15.42 36.07
CA PHE A 301 9.66 16.52 35.10
C PHE A 301 11.07 16.99 34.71
N GLU A 302 12.05 16.79 35.58
CA GLU A 302 13.44 17.24 35.44
C GLU A 302 14.33 16.21 34.74
N GLY A 303 13.96 14.93 34.74
CA GLY A 303 14.78 13.88 34.15
C GLY A 303 14.18 12.48 34.20
N CYS A 304 14.96 11.50 33.73
CA CYS A 304 14.59 10.10 33.83
C CYS A 304 15.83 9.22 34.02
N GLU A 305 15.64 8.11 34.73
CA GLU A 305 16.62 7.03 34.85
C GLU A 305 16.16 5.85 33.98
N TYR A 306 17.03 5.40 33.07
CA TYR A 306 16.70 4.29 32.16
C TYR A 306 16.98 2.93 32.79
N LEU A 307 16.25 1.91 32.33
CA LEU A 307 16.58 0.51 32.58
C LEU A 307 17.93 0.13 31.93
N ASP A 308 18.44 -1.04 32.31
CA ASP A 308 19.62 -1.62 31.67
C ASP A 308 19.25 -2.19 30.29
N VAL A 309 20.27 -2.46 29.47
CA VAL A 309 20.09 -3.10 28.18
C VAL A 309 19.70 -4.58 28.38
N PRO A 310 18.78 -5.15 27.58
CA PRO A 310 18.21 -4.61 26.34
C PRO A 310 16.93 -3.79 26.57
N TYR A 311 16.36 -3.84 27.77
CA TYR A 311 15.05 -3.26 28.12
C TYR A 311 14.97 -1.76 27.84
N ARG A 312 16.08 -1.03 28.03
CA ARG A 312 16.23 0.37 27.64
C ARG A 312 15.76 0.67 26.21
N PHE A 313 15.91 -0.28 25.30
CA PHE A 313 15.68 -0.09 23.86
C PHE A 313 14.33 -0.66 23.37
N GLU A 314 13.55 -1.32 24.24
CA GLU A 314 12.25 -1.93 23.90
C GLU A 314 11.09 -1.03 24.36
N ALA A 315 10.99 0.17 23.79
CA ALA A 315 9.95 1.13 24.16
C ALA A 315 8.54 0.69 23.76
N GLY A 316 7.60 0.79 24.71
CA GLY A 316 6.22 0.39 24.51
C GLY A 316 5.94 -1.07 24.90
N THR A 317 4.74 -1.54 24.60
CA THR A 317 4.40 -2.96 24.77
C THR A 317 5.06 -3.75 23.64
N PRO A 318 5.89 -4.77 23.94
CA PRO A 318 6.59 -5.51 22.91
C PRO A 318 5.65 -6.47 22.15
N PRO A 319 6.10 -7.01 21.00
CA PRO A 319 5.39 -8.05 20.25
C PRO A 319 5.48 -9.43 20.95
N ILE A 320 4.82 -9.57 22.12
CA ILE A 320 4.94 -10.72 23.04
C ILE A 320 4.63 -12.04 22.33
N ALA A 321 3.43 -12.16 21.73
CA ALA A 321 3.01 -13.39 21.04
C ALA A 321 3.97 -13.76 19.90
N GLN A 322 4.51 -12.76 19.20
CA GLN A 322 5.43 -13.01 18.10
C GLN A 322 6.81 -13.48 18.60
N ALA A 323 7.31 -12.96 19.72
CA ALA A 323 8.53 -13.47 20.36
C ALA A 323 8.38 -14.93 20.79
N ILE A 324 7.22 -15.31 21.33
CA ILE A 324 6.89 -16.68 21.70
C ILE A 324 6.85 -17.58 20.46
N GLY A 325 6.17 -17.16 19.39
CA GLY A 325 6.16 -17.88 18.13
C GLY A 325 7.54 -17.99 17.48
N LEU A 326 8.41 -16.99 17.67
CA LEU A 326 9.80 -17.05 17.21
C LEU A 326 10.62 -18.09 17.98
N ALA A 327 10.43 -18.18 19.30
CA ALA A 327 11.05 -19.23 20.12
C ALA A 327 10.56 -20.63 19.72
N ALA A 328 9.27 -20.81 19.43
CA ALA A 328 8.74 -22.07 18.90
C ALA A 328 9.33 -22.43 17.52
N ALA A 329 9.65 -21.44 16.69
CA ALA A 329 10.33 -21.68 15.42
C ALA A 329 11.76 -22.18 15.63
N VAL A 330 12.47 -21.67 16.64
CA VAL A 330 13.78 -22.19 17.06
C VAL A 330 13.67 -23.65 17.50
N ASP A 331 12.68 -23.99 18.33
CA ASP A 331 12.44 -25.38 18.75
C ASP A 331 12.21 -26.30 17.55
N PHE A 332 11.38 -25.84 16.61
CA PHE A 332 11.13 -26.57 15.37
C PHE A 332 12.41 -26.83 14.58
N ILE A 333 13.22 -25.79 14.33
CA ILE A 333 14.49 -25.90 13.60
C ILE A 333 15.44 -26.88 14.30
N ASN A 334 15.59 -26.77 15.62
CA ASN A 334 16.45 -27.64 16.41
C ASN A 334 15.95 -29.10 16.39
N SER A 335 14.63 -29.32 16.39
CA SER A 335 14.05 -30.67 16.33
C SER A 335 14.33 -31.38 15.00
N VAL A 336 14.41 -30.63 13.89
CA VAL A 336 14.81 -31.16 12.58
C VAL A 336 16.33 -31.36 12.54
N GLY A 337 17.08 -30.37 13.02
CA GLY A 337 18.54 -30.36 13.12
C GLY A 337 19.23 -29.73 11.91
N PHE A 338 20.23 -28.88 12.16
CA PHE A 338 20.95 -28.12 11.11
C PHE A 338 21.64 -29.02 10.07
N ASP A 339 22.28 -30.11 10.49
CA ASP A 339 22.99 -31.00 9.57
C ASP A 339 22.05 -31.60 8.52
N LYS A 340 20.83 -31.99 8.93
CA LYS A 340 19.82 -32.50 8.01
C LYS A 340 19.32 -31.42 7.07
N ILE A 341 19.03 -30.22 7.59
CA ILE A 341 18.57 -29.07 6.79
C ILE A 341 19.60 -28.71 5.73
N GLN A 342 20.87 -28.56 6.12
CA GLN A 342 21.95 -28.19 5.22
C GLN A 342 22.18 -29.25 4.14
N GLU A 343 22.21 -30.53 4.50
CA GLU A 343 22.39 -31.61 3.52
C GLU A 343 21.23 -31.69 2.54
N HIS A 344 19.99 -31.54 3.02
CA HIS A 344 18.79 -31.49 2.18
C HIS A 344 18.81 -30.30 1.21
N ASP A 345 19.06 -29.10 1.73
CA ASP A 345 19.14 -27.88 0.93
C ASP A 345 20.25 -27.96 -0.14
N ARG A 346 21.41 -28.53 0.22
CA ARG A 346 22.53 -28.78 -0.71
C ARG A 346 22.13 -29.75 -1.82
N LYS A 347 21.53 -30.89 -1.47
CA LYS A 347 21.05 -31.88 -2.46
C LYS A 347 20.02 -31.25 -3.41
N LEU A 348 19.04 -30.52 -2.88
CA LEU A 348 18.01 -29.85 -3.69
C LEU A 348 18.58 -28.75 -4.59
N LEU A 349 19.50 -27.93 -4.09
CA LEU A 349 20.14 -26.88 -4.88
C LEU A 349 20.93 -27.48 -6.05
N LEU A 350 21.71 -28.54 -5.80
CA LEU A 350 22.45 -29.24 -6.85
C LEU A 350 21.51 -29.89 -7.87
N TYR A 351 20.41 -30.49 -7.42
CA TYR A 351 19.39 -31.03 -8.31
C TYR A 351 18.76 -29.95 -9.19
N LEU A 352 18.30 -28.84 -8.60
CA LEU A 352 17.77 -27.69 -9.33
C LEU A 352 18.78 -27.16 -10.35
N TYR A 353 20.03 -26.94 -9.92
CA TYR A 353 21.11 -26.47 -10.79
C TYR A 353 21.32 -27.38 -11.99
N GLN A 354 21.46 -28.69 -11.77
CA GLN A 354 21.65 -29.66 -12.86
C GLN A 354 20.50 -29.63 -13.87
N ARG A 355 19.27 -29.35 -13.42
CA ARG A 355 18.06 -29.32 -14.25
C ARG A 355 17.86 -28.05 -15.05
N VAL A 356 18.46 -26.93 -14.62
CA VAL A 356 18.26 -25.62 -15.27
C VAL A 356 19.51 -25.04 -15.93
N LYS A 357 20.71 -25.52 -15.62
CA LYS A 357 21.99 -24.94 -16.08
C LYS A 357 22.10 -24.75 -17.60
N ASP A 358 21.47 -25.62 -18.39
CA ASP A 358 21.51 -25.58 -19.86
C ASP A 358 20.33 -24.77 -20.46
N LEU A 359 19.42 -24.28 -19.61
CA LEU A 359 18.23 -23.52 -20.00
C LEU A 359 18.34 -22.03 -19.66
N VAL A 360 19.21 -21.67 -18.72
CA VAL A 360 19.23 -20.35 -18.09
C VAL A 360 20.66 -19.80 -17.99
N THR A 361 20.78 -18.48 -17.96
CA THR A 361 22.02 -17.78 -17.62
C THR A 361 22.06 -17.57 -16.12
N LEU A 362 23.03 -18.22 -15.47
CA LEU A 362 23.30 -18.07 -14.04
C LEU A 362 24.34 -16.98 -13.81
N TYR A 363 24.15 -16.22 -12.73
CA TYR A 363 25.10 -15.20 -12.31
C TYR A 363 25.69 -15.52 -10.94
N ASN A 364 27.00 -15.31 -10.79
CA ASN A 364 27.77 -15.52 -9.56
C ASN A 364 27.44 -16.84 -8.82
N PHE A 365 27.34 -17.92 -9.59
CA PHE A 365 27.01 -19.25 -9.09
C PHE A 365 28.20 -20.20 -9.19
N ASP A 366 28.58 -20.80 -8.06
CA ASP A 366 29.55 -21.90 -7.99
C ASP A 366 28.97 -23.00 -7.09
N PRO A 367 28.60 -24.18 -7.63
CA PRO A 367 27.99 -25.25 -6.86
C PRO A 367 28.95 -25.91 -5.86
N LYS A 368 30.26 -25.58 -5.88
CA LYS A 368 31.25 -26.13 -4.95
C LYS A 368 31.33 -25.37 -3.62
N LEU A 369 30.78 -24.16 -3.56
CA LEU A 369 30.77 -23.34 -2.36
C LEU A 369 29.62 -23.72 -1.42
N GLU A 370 29.73 -23.35 -0.16
CA GLU A 370 28.61 -23.40 0.77
C GLU A 370 27.58 -22.32 0.42
N ARG A 371 26.34 -22.76 0.16
CA ARG A 371 25.28 -21.90 -0.35
C ARG A 371 23.92 -22.28 0.22
N LEU A 372 23.12 -21.26 0.47
CA LEU A 372 21.68 -21.41 0.65
C LEU A 372 21.03 -21.85 -0.67
N PRO A 373 19.88 -22.53 -0.64
CA PRO A 373 19.24 -23.05 -1.84
C PRO A 373 18.47 -21.95 -2.60
N ILE A 374 19.21 -20.91 -3.00
CA ILE A 374 18.75 -19.73 -3.72
C ILE A 374 19.45 -19.71 -5.08
N LEU A 375 18.66 -19.55 -6.13
CA LEU A 375 19.13 -19.49 -7.50
C LEU A 375 18.49 -18.29 -8.21
N ALA A 376 19.29 -17.29 -8.55
CA ALA A 376 18.90 -16.18 -9.41
C ALA A 376 19.45 -16.39 -10.83
N PHE A 377 18.59 -16.24 -11.82
CA PHE A 377 18.95 -16.48 -13.21
C PHE A 377 18.12 -15.62 -14.16
N ASN A 378 18.48 -15.66 -15.45
CA ASN A 378 17.67 -15.15 -16.54
C ASN A 378 17.57 -16.16 -17.67
N VAL A 379 16.58 -15.99 -18.54
CA VAL A 379 16.47 -16.74 -19.79
C VAL A 379 16.64 -15.76 -20.94
N GLU A 380 17.52 -16.10 -21.88
CA GLU A 380 17.74 -15.30 -23.07
C GLU A 380 16.43 -15.08 -23.87
N GLY A 381 16.16 -13.81 -24.19
CA GLY A 381 14.99 -13.40 -24.96
C GLY A 381 13.65 -13.46 -24.21
N VAL A 382 13.66 -13.66 -22.88
CA VAL A 382 12.44 -13.76 -22.06
C VAL A 382 12.52 -12.76 -20.90
N ASP A 383 11.49 -11.92 -20.74
CA ASP A 383 11.40 -11.01 -19.60
C ASP A 383 11.12 -11.78 -18.29
N PRO A 384 11.84 -11.48 -17.19
CA PRO A 384 11.64 -12.18 -15.92
C PRO A 384 10.24 -12.03 -15.31
N PHE A 385 9.57 -10.90 -15.50
CA PHE A 385 8.21 -10.69 -14.98
C PHE A 385 7.17 -11.47 -15.77
N ASP A 386 7.32 -11.55 -17.09
CA ASP A 386 6.46 -12.39 -17.94
C ASP A 386 6.61 -13.86 -17.58
N LEU A 387 7.85 -14.32 -17.42
CA LEU A 387 8.14 -15.69 -16.98
C LEU A 387 7.54 -15.98 -15.61
N CYS A 388 7.75 -15.09 -14.63
CA CYS A 388 7.19 -15.22 -13.29
C CYS A 388 5.65 -15.27 -13.31
N SER A 389 5.02 -14.43 -14.12
CA SER A 389 3.56 -14.38 -14.25
C SER A 389 3.01 -15.65 -14.89
N LEU A 390 3.65 -16.16 -15.94
CA LEU A 390 3.24 -17.41 -16.60
C LEU A 390 3.39 -18.62 -15.67
N LEU A 391 4.49 -18.70 -14.90
CA LEU A 391 4.67 -19.74 -13.87
C LEU A 391 3.59 -19.67 -12.79
N ALA A 392 3.19 -18.47 -12.37
CA ALA A 392 2.14 -18.27 -11.37
C ALA A 392 0.77 -18.82 -11.84
N THR A 393 0.47 -18.76 -13.15
CA THR A 393 -0.77 -19.39 -13.69
C THR A 393 -0.82 -20.91 -13.52
N LYS A 394 0.34 -21.54 -13.26
CA LYS A 394 0.48 -22.97 -12.98
C LYS A 394 0.69 -23.25 -11.49
N ASN A 395 0.35 -22.31 -10.61
CA ASN A 395 0.55 -22.38 -9.16
C ASN A 395 2.03 -22.56 -8.73
N ILE A 396 2.97 -22.08 -9.56
CA ILE A 396 4.39 -22.09 -9.23
C ILE A 396 4.84 -20.69 -8.82
N ILE A 397 5.09 -20.50 -7.53
CA ILE A 397 5.37 -19.18 -6.95
C ILE A 397 6.88 -18.94 -6.92
N THR A 398 7.34 -18.07 -7.82
CA THR A 398 8.72 -17.56 -7.89
C THR A 398 8.71 -16.04 -7.66
N ARG A 399 9.84 -15.35 -7.88
CA ARG A 399 9.90 -13.89 -7.80
C ARG A 399 10.74 -13.31 -8.93
N ALA A 400 10.25 -12.25 -9.57
CA ALA A 400 11.00 -11.43 -10.51
C ALA A 400 11.35 -10.06 -9.91
N GLY A 401 12.46 -9.47 -10.37
CA GLY A 401 12.86 -8.09 -10.08
C GLY A 401 14.32 -7.96 -9.64
N LYS A 402 14.63 -6.85 -8.96
CA LYS A 402 15.94 -6.58 -8.33
C LYS A 402 16.11 -7.19 -6.95
N HIS A 403 15.06 -7.82 -6.40
CA HIS A 403 15.05 -8.45 -5.06
C HIS A 403 15.55 -7.55 -3.92
N CYS A 404 15.35 -6.24 -4.03
CA CYS A 404 15.89 -5.23 -3.10
C CYS A 404 17.42 -5.29 -2.95
N ALA A 405 18.15 -5.71 -3.99
CA ALA A 405 19.60 -5.67 -4.09
C ALA A 405 19.96 -4.90 -5.38
N ASN A 406 19.61 -3.61 -5.41
CA ASN A 406 19.66 -2.80 -6.63
C ASN A 406 21.09 -2.67 -7.15
N ILE A 407 22.04 -2.36 -6.25
CA ILE A 407 23.44 -2.15 -6.61
C ILE A 407 24.07 -3.43 -7.17
N LEU A 408 23.77 -4.60 -6.57
CA LEU A 408 24.20 -5.89 -7.11
C LEU A 408 23.77 -6.08 -8.56
N HIS A 409 22.50 -5.79 -8.87
CA HIS A 409 21.96 -5.94 -10.23
C HIS A 409 22.61 -4.97 -11.21
N GLU A 410 22.79 -3.71 -10.81
CA GLU A 410 23.39 -2.68 -11.66
C GLU A 410 24.89 -2.91 -11.90
N THR A 411 25.58 -3.56 -10.97
CA THR A 411 27.03 -3.77 -11.02
C THR A 411 27.41 -5.10 -11.66
N TYR A 412 26.71 -6.18 -11.34
CA TYR A 412 27.11 -7.55 -11.71
C TYR A 412 26.13 -8.26 -12.64
N TYR A 413 24.84 -7.90 -12.66
CA TYR A 413 23.80 -8.60 -13.43
C TYR A 413 23.19 -7.68 -14.50
N CYS A 414 22.06 -8.08 -15.07
CA CYS A 414 21.20 -7.18 -15.83
C CYS A 414 20.06 -6.64 -14.95
N THR A 415 19.22 -5.77 -15.53
CA THR A 415 18.21 -4.96 -14.82
C THR A 415 17.33 -5.73 -13.84
N ASN A 416 16.86 -6.94 -14.18
CA ASN A 416 16.03 -7.78 -13.33
C ASN A 416 16.43 -9.26 -13.48
N THR A 417 16.16 -10.06 -12.45
CA THR A 417 16.33 -11.52 -12.49
C THR A 417 15.07 -12.23 -12.01
N ILE A 418 14.89 -13.48 -12.42
CA ILE A 418 13.99 -14.41 -11.72
C ILE A 418 14.78 -15.10 -10.60
N ARG A 419 14.14 -15.30 -9.45
CA ARG A 419 14.72 -15.99 -8.29
C ARG A 419 13.83 -17.15 -7.86
N VAL A 420 14.45 -18.31 -7.76
CA VAL A 420 13.94 -19.52 -7.13
C VAL A 420 14.67 -19.68 -5.80
N SER A 421 13.94 -19.95 -4.74
CA SER A 421 14.51 -20.12 -3.40
C SER A 421 13.76 -21.22 -2.67
N LEU A 422 14.47 -22.26 -2.27
CA LEU A 422 13.92 -23.46 -1.63
C LEU A 422 14.02 -23.35 -0.10
N ALA A 423 13.38 -24.29 0.58
CA ALA A 423 13.41 -24.48 2.03
C ALA A 423 13.31 -25.99 2.35
N MET A 424 13.48 -26.35 3.62
CA MET A 424 13.44 -27.74 4.10
C MET A 424 12.19 -28.55 3.71
N TYR A 425 11.05 -27.90 3.44
CA TYR A 425 9.80 -28.57 3.03
C TYR A 425 9.65 -28.76 1.52
N ASN A 426 10.59 -28.23 0.72
CA ASN A 426 10.57 -28.42 -0.71
C ASN A 426 11.10 -29.80 -1.10
N SER A 427 10.76 -30.26 -2.31
CA SER A 427 11.13 -31.58 -2.83
C SER A 427 11.68 -31.54 -4.26
N SER A 428 12.35 -32.60 -4.69
CA SER A 428 12.79 -32.76 -6.09
C SER A 428 11.61 -32.82 -7.06
N ARG A 429 10.45 -33.34 -6.62
CA ARG A 429 9.20 -33.35 -7.41
C ARG A 429 8.71 -31.94 -7.73
N GLU A 430 8.78 -31.01 -6.77
CA GLU A 430 8.42 -29.61 -7.00
C GLU A 430 9.39 -28.94 -7.99
N ILE A 431 10.68 -29.29 -7.92
CA ILE A 431 11.69 -28.86 -8.89
C ILE A 431 11.36 -29.39 -10.30
N ASP A 432 10.94 -30.65 -10.42
CA ASP A 432 10.54 -31.25 -11.70
C ASP A 432 9.37 -30.50 -12.35
N ILE A 433 8.31 -30.28 -11.56
CA ILE A 433 7.13 -29.51 -11.99
C ILE A 433 7.54 -28.11 -12.46
N PHE A 434 8.41 -27.45 -11.69
CA PHE A 434 8.93 -26.14 -12.06
C PHE A 434 9.76 -26.18 -13.35
N VAL A 435 10.66 -27.14 -13.52
CA VAL A 435 11.53 -27.24 -14.71
C VAL A 435 10.72 -27.51 -15.97
N ASP A 436 9.68 -28.36 -15.89
CA ASP A 436 8.80 -28.64 -17.02
C ASP A 436 7.97 -27.40 -17.40
N ALA A 437 7.44 -26.69 -16.39
CA ALA A 437 6.76 -25.42 -16.60
C ALA A 437 7.69 -24.34 -17.15
N LEU A 438 8.94 -24.29 -16.71
CA LEU A 438 9.96 -23.38 -17.22
C LEU A 438 10.23 -23.65 -18.70
N LYS A 439 10.45 -24.90 -19.10
CA LYS A 439 10.66 -25.26 -20.52
C LYS A 439 9.47 -24.86 -21.39
N ASP A 440 8.25 -25.09 -20.91
CA ASP A 440 7.03 -24.69 -21.62
C ASP A 440 6.89 -23.16 -21.73
N ALA A 441 7.19 -22.44 -20.64
CA ALA A 441 7.20 -20.99 -20.62
C ALA A 441 8.24 -20.40 -21.58
N ILE A 442 9.45 -20.96 -21.63
CA ILE A 442 10.50 -20.53 -22.56
C ILE A 442 10.06 -20.73 -24.01
N LYS A 443 9.45 -21.88 -24.34
CA LYS A 443 8.90 -22.13 -25.68
C LYS A 443 7.81 -21.12 -26.05
N THR A 444 6.97 -20.79 -25.08
CA THR A 444 5.86 -19.85 -25.24
C THR A 444 6.35 -18.43 -25.48
N LEU A 445 7.31 -17.95 -24.68
CA LEU A 445 7.70 -16.54 -24.61
C LEU A 445 8.81 -16.17 -25.59
N ARG A 446 9.52 -17.14 -26.19
CA ARG A 446 10.58 -16.85 -27.16
C ARG A 446 10.01 -16.25 -28.46
N PRO A 447 10.58 -15.14 -28.97
CA PRO A 447 10.18 -14.55 -30.25
C PRO A 447 10.37 -15.57 -31.38
N GLY A 448 9.29 -15.95 -32.06
CA GLY A 448 9.28 -16.90 -33.17
C GLY A 448 8.41 -18.15 -32.96
N ASN A 449 8.07 -18.50 -31.71
CA ASN A 449 7.24 -19.66 -31.39
C ASN A 449 5.87 -19.33 -30.82
N LEU A 450 5.54 -18.05 -30.61
CA LEU A 450 4.24 -17.59 -30.14
C LEU A 450 3.13 -18.03 -31.11
N PRO A 451 2.31 -19.05 -30.79
CA PRO A 451 1.15 -19.37 -31.59
C PRO A 451 0.15 -18.25 -31.42
N VAL A 452 -0.50 -17.84 -32.51
CA VAL A 452 -1.53 -16.78 -32.57
C VAL A 452 -2.71 -17.00 -31.58
N GLY A 453 -2.77 -18.15 -30.89
CA GLY A 453 -3.79 -18.51 -29.90
C GLY A 453 -3.33 -18.73 -28.44
N TYR A 454 -2.08 -18.49 -28.05
CA TYR A 454 -1.63 -18.86 -26.68
C TYR A 454 -2.30 -18.08 -25.54
N PHE A 455 -2.80 -16.87 -25.83
CA PHE A 455 -3.53 -16.06 -24.85
C PHE A 455 -4.97 -16.56 -24.56
N LYS A 456 -5.48 -17.55 -25.31
CA LYS A 456 -6.87 -18.05 -25.16
C LYS A 456 -7.06 -19.08 -24.03
N ARG A 457 -5.99 -19.56 -23.38
CA ARG A 457 -6.07 -20.63 -22.36
C ARG A 457 -5.92 -20.17 -20.91
N ILE A 458 -5.56 -18.91 -20.66
CA ILE A 458 -5.30 -18.39 -19.30
C ILE A 458 -6.55 -17.71 -18.69
N VAL A 459 -7.65 -17.57 -19.44
CA VAL A 459 -8.89 -16.98 -18.95
C VAL A 459 -10.07 -17.93 -19.16
N ASN A 460 -10.21 -18.95 -18.31
CA ASN A 460 -11.52 -19.55 -18.08
C ASN A 460 -11.61 -20.26 -16.71
N PRO A 461 -12.15 -19.61 -15.65
CA PRO A 461 -12.43 -20.25 -14.37
C PRO A 461 -13.86 -20.81 -14.33
N ALA A 462 -14.23 -21.65 -15.30
CA ALA A 462 -15.54 -22.30 -15.30
C ALA A 462 -15.42 -23.74 -15.80
N ASN A 463 -15.07 -24.65 -14.89
CA ASN A 463 -15.47 -26.05 -14.95
C ASN A 463 -15.48 -26.62 -13.52
N ASN A 464 -16.55 -26.30 -12.79
CA ASN A 464 -17.00 -27.10 -11.66
C ASN A 464 -18.49 -27.42 -11.89
N PRO A 465 -18.87 -28.70 -12.11
CA PRO A 465 -20.17 -29.07 -12.63
C PRO A 465 -21.18 -29.18 -11.49
N ASN A 466 -21.78 -28.08 -11.04
CA ASN A 466 -22.89 -28.16 -10.07
C ASN A 466 -23.85 -26.95 -9.99
N LEU A 467 -23.96 -26.12 -11.04
CA LEU A 467 -24.94 -25.04 -11.07
C LEU A 467 -25.58 -24.89 -12.45
N ARG A 468 -26.70 -25.60 -12.67
CA ARG A 468 -28.03 -25.02 -12.92
C ARG A 468 -29.03 -26.11 -13.35
N LYS A 469 -29.77 -26.62 -12.35
CA LYS A 469 -31.18 -26.99 -12.53
C LYS A 469 -31.97 -25.70 -12.73
N LEU A 470 -33.07 -25.83 -13.49
CA LEU A 470 -34.17 -24.87 -13.69
C LEU A 470 -33.80 -23.68 -14.59
N LYS A 471 -34.59 -23.28 -15.56
CA LYS A 471 -35.78 -23.80 -16.29
C LYS A 471 -35.93 -22.71 -17.36
N TYR A 472 -36.23 -23.04 -18.60
CA TYR A 472 -37.30 -22.38 -19.33
C TYR A 472 -37.64 -23.23 -20.55
N VAL A 473 -38.93 -23.51 -20.60
CA VAL A 473 -39.69 -24.24 -21.61
C VAL A 473 -39.83 -23.32 -22.82
N ASP A 474 -39.60 -23.81 -24.04
CA ASP A 474 -40.71 -23.92 -24.99
C ASP A 474 -40.46 -24.88 -26.14
N HIS A 475 -41.58 -25.42 -26.60
CA HIS A 475 -41.80 -26.49 -27.56
C HIS A 475 -41.20 -26.25 -28.96
N ASP A 476 -40.67 -27.30 -29.59
CA ASP A 476 -41.41 -27.94 -30.68
C ASP A 476 -40.74 -29.24 -31.17
N GLY A 477 -41.60 -30.19 -31.51
CA GLY A 477 -41.26 -31.58 -31.72
C GLY A 477 -40.96 -31.95 -33.17
N ASN A 478 -40.10 -32.97 -33.27
CA ASN A 478 -40.24 -34.15 -34.11
C ASN A 478 -40.53 -34.00 -35.61
N SER A 479 -39.55 -34.38 -36.42
CA SER A 479 -39.61 -35.42 -37.47
C SER A 479 -38.27 -35.40 -38.24
N ASN A 480 -37.70 -36.42 -38.88
CA ASN A 480 -37.80 -37.88 -39.04
C ASN A 480 -37.01 -38.18 -40.35
N ARG A 481 -36.14 -39.21 -40.35
CA ARG A 481 -35.63 -39.99 -41.52
C ARG A 481 -34.49 -39.48 -42.44
N GLY A 482 -33.56 -40.40 -42.72
CA GLY A 482 -32.82 -40.50 -44.00
C GLY A 482 -31.36 -40.94 -43.89
N VAL A 483 -30.96 -42.01 -44.58
CA VAL A 483 -29.73 -42.80 -44.39
C VAL A 483 -28.69 -42.58 -45.52
N GLU A 484 -27.41 -42.68 -45.13
CA GLU A 484 -26.20 -43.13 -45.88
C GLU A 484 -25.22 -42.18 -46.64
N ARG A 485 -23.93 -42.46 -46.35
CA ARG A 485 -22.65 -42.29 -47.09
C ARG A 485 -21.83 -40.99 -46.97
N SER A 486 -20.86 -41.07 -46.04
CA SER A 486 -19.44 -40.72 -46.19
C SER A 486 -19.01 -39.83 -47.37
N ARG A 487 -18.65 -38.58 -47.04
CA ARG A 487 -17.49 -37.86 -47.61
C ARG A 487 -17.03 -36.76 -46.66
N CYS A 488 -15.72 -36.73 -46.46
CA CYS A 488 -14.98 -35.67 -45.79
C CYS A 488 -15.33 -34.32 -46.46
N VAL A 489 -15.90 -33.37 -45.71
CA VAL A 489 -16.00 -31.97 -46.10
C VAL A 489 -15.65 -31.13 -44.87
N LEU A 490 -14.56 -30.41 -45.05
CA LEU A 490 -14.07 -29.24 -44.33
C LEU A 490 -15.11 -28.54 -43.44
N THR A 491 -14.74 -28.34 -42.18
CA THR A 491 -15.36 -27.33 -41.30
C THR A 491 -14.93 -25.92 -41.74
N ASP A 492 -15.37 -25.52 -42.93
CA ASP A 492 -15.45 -24.11 -43.32
C ASP A 492 -16.74 -23.56 -42.71
N GLY A 493 -16.63 -22.87 -41.57
CA GLY A 493 -17.81 -22.27 -40.94
C GLY A 493 -17.57 -21.46 -39.66
N ILE A 494 -16.40 -21.58 -39.02
CA ILE A 494 -16.07 -20.79 -37.80
C ILE A 494 -14.86 -19.85 -38.02
N GLU A 495 -14.31 -19.79 -39.24
CA GLU A 495 -13.28 -18.80 -39.60
C GLU A 495 -13.87 -17.42 -39.98
N SER A 496 -15.18 -17.30 -40.18
CA SER A 496 -15.74 -16.09 -40.80
C SER A 496 -16.00 -14.93 -39.83
N THR A 497 -16.09 -15.14 -38.51
CA THR A 497 -16.38 -14.04 -37.56
C THR A 497 -15.15 -13.40 -36.93
N PHE A 498 -13.99 -14.07 -36.91
CA PHE A 498 -12.72 -13.48 -36.46
C PHE A 498 -11.92 -12.80 -37.58
N SER A 499 -12.52 -12.64 -38.76
CA SER A 499 -11.95 -11.90 -39.90
C SER A 499 -11.96 -10.38 -39.72
N ILE A 500 -12.61 -9.86 -38.68
CA ILE A 500 -12.96 -8.43 -38.55
C ILE A 500 -11.80 -7.56 -38.04
N LEU A 501 -10.75 -8.14 -37.46
CA LEU A 501 -9.53 -7.42 -37.06
C LEU A 501 -8.26 -8.12 -37.59
N LYS A 502 -8.18 -8.33 -38.92
CA LYS A 502 -6.86 -8.33 -39.56
C LYS A 502 -6.27 -6.93 -39.38
N VAL A 503 -5.51 -6.74 -38.29
CA VAL A 503 -4.63 -5.58 -38.13
C VAL A 503 -3.63 -5.66 -39.27
N ASN A 504 -3.96 -4.99 -40.38
CA ASN A 504 -3.11 -4.94 -41.55
C ASN A 504 -1.84 -4.21 -41.11
N SER A 505 -0.71 -4.91 -41.12
CA SER A 505 0.59 -4.36 -40.73
C SER A 505 0.97 -3.11 -41.53
N LYS A 506 0.35 -2.90 -42.71
CA LYS A 506 0.48 -1.68 -43.52
C LYS A 506 -0.37 -0.48 -43.06
N LEU A 507 -1.37 -0.68 -42.19
CA LEU A 507 -2.27 0.39 -41.69
C LEU A 507 -1.81 1.00 -40.35
N VAL A 508 -0.88 0.34 -39.65
CA VAL A 508 -0.23 0.86 -38.44
C VAL A 508 1.01 1.66 -38.85
N ASP A 509 0.79 2.70 -39.66
CA ASP A 509 1.80 3.72 -39.96
C ASP A 509 1.49 4.99 -39.16
N LYS A 510 2.54 5.70 -38.72
CA LYS A 510 2.55 6.76 -37.69
C LYS A 510 1.49 7.85 -37.91
N LYS A 511 1.13 8.14 -39.16
CA LYS A 511 0.14 9.17 -39.55
C LYS A 511 -1.32 8.72 -39.51
N ASN A 512 -1.61 7.41 -39.52
CA ASN A 512 -2.98 6.89 -39.70
C ASN A 512 -3.57 6.21 -38.47
N LEU A 513 -2.80 6.01 -37.40
CA LEU A 513 -3.24 5.30 -36.19
C LEU A 513 -4.47 5.97 -35.54
N ASN A 514 -4.46 7.29 -35.37
CA ASN A 514 -5.58 8.00 -34.74
C ASN A 514 -6.89 7.84 -35.56
N LYS A 515 -6.78 7.87 -36.90
CA LYS A 515 -7.91 7.63 -37.81
C LYS A 515 -8.40 6.18 -37.73
N TYR A 516 -7.48 5.23 -37.59
CA TYR A 516 -7.81 3.81 -37.39
C TYR A 516 -8.51 3.58 -36.04
N LEU A 517 -7.96 4.09 -34.93
CA LEU A 517 -8.55 3.99 -33.59
C LEU A 517 -9.96 4.60 -33.53
N LYS A 518 -10.17 5.77 -34.16
CA LYS A 518 -11.50 6.39 -34.28
C LYS A 518 -12.48 5.53 -35.09
N LYS A 519 -12.03 4.87 -36.15
CA LYS A 519 -12.86 3.96 -36.97
C LYS A 519 -13.18 2.65 -36.23
N VAL A 520 -12.30 2.18 -35.36
CA VAL A 520 -12.55 1.01 -34.50
C VAL A 520 -13.55 1.38 -33.40
N MET A 521 -13.45 2.58 -32.81
CA MET A 521 -14.44 3.06 -31.83
C MET A 521 -15.87 3.20 -32.38
N SER A 522 -16.05 3.34 -33.70
CA SER A 522 -17.37 3.47 -34.34
C SER A 522 -17.98 2.13 -34.76
N ARG A 523 -17.40 0.99 -34.34
CA ARG A 523 -17.88 -0.36 -34.65
C ARG A 523 -18.24 -1.10 -33.36
N ASP A 524 -19.24 -1.97 -33.41
CA ASP A 524 -19.56 -2.90 -32.31
C ASP A 524 -18.40 -3.88 -32.12
N SER A 525 -17.48 -3.54 -31.23
CA SER A 525 -16.34 -4.36 -30.82
C SER A 525 -16.45 -4.67 -29.34
N THR A 526 -16.12 -5.89 -28.94
CA THR A 526 -16.18 -6.30 -27.54
C THR A 526 -15.08 -5.62 -26.71
N LYS A 527 -15.29 -5.49 -25.39
CA LYS A 527 -14.31 -4.88 -24.47
C LYS A 527 -12.99 -5.65 -24.48
N GLU A 528 -13.05 -6.96 -24.65
CA GLU A 528 -11.91 -7.86 -24.74
C GLU A 528 -11.09 -7.65 -26.03
N GLU A 529 -11.76 -7.48 -27.18
CA GLU A 529 -11.10 -7.18 -28.46
C GLU A 529 -10.37 -5.83 -28.43
N MET A 530 -11.00 -4.84 -27.80
CA MET A 530 -10.42 -3.51 -27.65
C MET A 530 -9.23 -3.50 -26.69
N GLN A 531 -9.31 -4.24 -25.58
CA GLN A 531 -8.19 -4.41 -24.67
C GLN A 531 -6.99 -5.07 -25.37
N TYR A 532 -7.24 -6.11 -26.17
CA TYR A 532 -6.20 -6.77 -26.95
C TYR A 532 -5.56 -5.84 -27.98
N LEU A 533 -6.38 -5.10 -28.73
CA LEU A 533 -5.89 -4.14 -29.73
C LEU A 533 -5.02 -3.05 -29.10
N LEU A 534 -5.45 -2.47 -27.97
CA LEU A 534 -4.69 -1.43 -27.28
C LEU A 534 -3.36 -1.94 -26.74
N LYS A 535 -3.35 -3.14 -26.13
CA LYS A 535 -2.10 -3.80 -25.70
C LYS A 535 -1.15 -4.05 -26.89
N TYR A 536 -1.68 -4.57 -27.99
CA TYR A 536 -0.91 -4.80 -29.21
C TYR A 536 -0.29 -3.52 -29.77
N ILE A 537 -1.05 -2.42 -29.81
CA ILE A 537 -0.56 -1.12 -30.29
C ILE A 537 0.55 -0.60 -29.37
N VAL A 538 0.35 -0.63 -28.04
CA VAL A 538 1.35 -0.14 -27.08
C VAL A 538 2.64 -0.97 -27.12
N SER A 539 2.53 -2.30 -27.22
CA SER A 539 3.70 -3.19 -27.28
C SER A 539 4.50 -3.11 -28.59
N ASN A 540 3.84 -2.86 -29.74
CA ASN A 540 4.52 -2.88 -31.04
C ASN A 540 4.95 -1.51 -31.56
N MET A 541 4.41 -0.41 -31.02
CA MET A 541 4.76 0.92 -31.52
C MET A 541 6.02 1.50 -30.88
N GLY A 542 6.57 0.91 -29.81
CA GLY A 542 7.78 1.43 -29.17
C GLY A 542 7.70 2.93 -28.84
N GLY A 543 8.84 3.63 -28.82
CA GLY A 543 8.94 5.09 -28.60
C GLY A 543 8.21 6.00 -29.59
N SER A 544 7.40 5.48 -30.51
CA SER A 544 6.80 6.21 -31.63
C SER A 544 5.36 6.72 -31.39
N LEU A 545 4.79 6.49 -30.20
CA LEU A 545 3.51 7.06 -29.77
C LEU A 545 3.65 8.58 -29.55
N ASP A 546 3.05 9.38 -30.43
CA ASP A 546 2.89 10.83 -30.21
C ASP A 546 1.78 11.15 -29.20
N ASP A 547 1.78 12.40 -28.72
CA ASP A 547 0.84 12.90 -27.71
C ASP A 547 -0.64 12.70 -28.09
N GLY A 548 -0.96 12.76 -29.39
CA GLY A 548 -2.33 12.58 -29.88
C GLY A 548 -2.79 11.13 -29.85
N ASN A 549 -1.89 10.20 -30.12
CA ASN A 549 -2.13 8.76 -30.03
C ASN A 549 -2.29 8.32 -28.57
N LEU A 550 -1.44 8.83 -27.66
CA LEU A 550 -1.53 8.57 -26.22
C LEU A 550 -2.88 9.02 -25.64
N LEU A 551 -3.30 10.24 -25.96
CA LEU A 551 -4.59 10.77 -25.50
C LEU A 551 -5.76 9.92 -26.02
N THR A 552 -5.72 9.51 -27.30
CA THR A 552 -6.79 8.69 -27.90
C THR A 552 -6.90 7.33 -27.21
N ILE A 553 -5.77 6.69 -26.89
CA ILE A 553 -5.72 5.43 -26.16
C ILE A 553 -6.35 5.57 -24.78
N LEU A 554 -6.00 6.62 -24.01
CA LEU A 554 -6.54 6.84 -22.68
C LEU A 554 -8.05 7.18 -22.69
N ILE A 555 -8.52 7.93 -23.69
CA ILE A 555 -9.96 8.17 -23.90
C ILE A 555 -10.69 6.85 -24.17
N MET A 556 -10.12 5.98 -25.00
CA MET A 556 -10.70 4.67 -25.30
C MET A 556 -10.77 3.80 -24.05
N MET A 557 -9.69 3.76 -23.27
CA MET A 557 -9.67 3.05 -21.99
C MET A 557 -10.76 3.59 -21.05
N SER A 558 -10.92 4.91 -20.97
CA SER A 558 -11.96 5.53 -20.13
C SER A 558 -13.38 5.21 -20.61
N LYS A 559 -13.67 5.35 -21.91
CA LYS A 559 -15.00 5.08 -22.47
C LYS A 559 -15.42 3.62 -22.33
N LEU A 560 -14.47 2.70 -22.39
CA LEU A 560 -14.70 1.27 -22.25
C LEU A 560 -14.60 0.79 -20.79
N GLU A 561 -14.38 1.71 -19.84
CA GLU A 561 -14.12 1.42 -18.42
C GLU A 561 -13.02 0.35 -18.23
N LEU A 562 -11.95 0.43 -19.02
CA LEU A 562 -10.87 -0.53 -19.05
C LEU A 562 -9.81 -0.19 -17.99
N ARG A 563 -9.95 -0.78 -16.80
CA ARG A 563 -9.05 -0.56 -15.66
C ARG A 563 -7.86 -1.53 -15.64
N ASP A 564 -7.06 -1.50 -16.69
CA ASP A 564 -5.86 -2.34 -16.82
C ASP A 564 -4.60 -1.58 -16.37
N SER A 565 -4.09 -1.90 -15.18
CA SER A 565 -2.92 -1.23 -14.59
C SER A 565 -1.63 -1.50 -15.36
N LEU A 566 -1.47 -2.69 -15.95
CA LEU A 566 -0.27 -3.04 -16.72
C LEU A 566 -0.20 -2.24 -18.02
N LEU A 567 -1.35 -2.05 -18.69
CA LEU A 567 -1.44 -1.19 -19.87
C LEU A 567 -1.13 0.27 -19.53
N LEU A 568 -1.62 0.76 -18.39
CA LEU A 568 -1.26 2.10 -17.90
C LEU A 568 0.25 2.20 -17.61
N ASP A 569 0.83 1.21 -16.93
CA ASP A 569 2.25 1.22 -16.57
C ASP A 569 3.15 1.19 -17.83
N ALA A 570 2.71 0.53 -18.91
CA ALA A 570 3.37 0.58 -20.20
C ALA A 570 3.26 1.95 -20.90
N LEU A 571 2.18 2.70 -20.67
CA LEU A 571 1.98 4.05 -21.21
C LEU A 571 2.74 5.12 -20.41
N LEU A 572 3.00 4.91 -19.12
CA LEU A 572 3.64 5.89 -18.24
C LEU A 572 4.95 6.46 -18.82
N PRO A 573 5.95 5.65 -19.27
CA PRO A 573 7.19 6.18 -19.84
C PRO A 573 6.99 7.10 -21.04
N HIS A 574 5.91 6.93 -21.80
CA HIS A 574 5.56 7.80 -22.93
C HIS A 574 4.90 9.09 -22.44
N LEU A 575 4.02 9.00 -21.44
CA LEU A 575 3.43 10.17 -20.79
C LEU A 575 4.49 11.08 -20.15
N TYR A 576 5.56 10.52 -19.60
CA TYR A 576 6.69 11.28 -19.04
C TYR A 576 7.50 12.08 -20.08
N LYS A 577 7.39 11.72 -21.36
CA LYS A 577 8.11 12.35 -22.49
C LYS A 577 7.28 13.39 -23.23
N MET A 578 6.00 13.53 -22.92
CA MET A 578 5.14 14.53 -23.54
C MET A 578 5.62 15.94 -23.18
N GLU A 579 5.51 16.86 -24.14
CA GLU A 579 5.89 18.27 -23.97
C GLU A 579 4.67 19.22 -24.02
N ASP A 580 3.55 18.78 -24.61
CA ASP A 580 2.31 19.56 -24.71
C ASP A 580 1.51 19.50 -23.41
N PHE A 581 1.57 20.57 -22.63
CA PHE A 581 0.90 20.70 -21.34
C PHE A 581 -0.61 20.43 -21.40
N SER A 582 -1.30 20.91 -22.46
CA SER A 582 -2.75 20.73 -22.61
C SER A 582 -3.11 19.25 -22.75
N LYS A 583 -2.36 18.53 -23.59
CA LYS A 583 -2.56 17.08 -23.79
C LYS A 583 -2.16 16.26 -22.57
N ILE A 584 -1.13 16.68 -21.84
CA ILE A 584 -0.73 16.03 -20.58
C ILE A 584 -1.83 16.17 -19.52
N ALA A 585 -2.42 17.36 -19.38
CA ALA A 585 -3.53 17.60 -18.46
C ALA A 585 -4.76 16.73 -18.82
N ASP A 586 -5.06 16.59 -20.11
CA ASP A 586 -6.11 15.67 -20.58
C ASP A 586 -5.79 14.21 -20.24
N CYS A 587 -4.55 13.76 -20.50
CA CYS A 587 -4.13 12.39 -20.18
C CYS A 587 -4.20 12.11 -18.67
N LEU A 588 -3.76 13.06 -17.83
CA LEU A 588 -3.84 12.98 -16.37
C LEU A 588 -5.28 12.93 -15.87
N LEU A 589 -6.21 13.67 -16.49
CA LEU A 589 -7.62 13.62 -16.12
C LEU A 589 -8.21 12.23 -16.37
N TYR A 590 -8.13 11.72 -17.59
CA TYR A 590 -8.70 10.40 -17.93
C TYR A 590 -8.04 9.26 -17.14
N SER A 591 -6.71 9.30 -17.00
CA SER A 591 -5.98 8.28 -16.23
C SER A 591 -6.24 8.40 -14.72
N GLY A 592 -6.32 9.61 -14.17
CA GLY A 592 -6.64 9.85 -12.75
C GLY A 592 -8.03 9.39 -12.36
N MET A 593 -9.05 9.63 -13.20
CA MET A 593 -10.42 9.14 -12.98
C MET A 593 -10.49 7.61 -12.86
N MET A 594 -9.68 6.89 -13.65
CA MET A 594 -9.65 5.43 -13.65
C MET A 594 -8.71 4.83 -12.59
N PHE A 595 -7.58 5.48 -12.32
CA PHE A 595 -6.43 4.92 -11.60
C PHE A 595 -5.93 5.84 -10.48
N GLY A 596 -6.83 6.42 -9.69
CA GLY A 596 -6.53 7.40 -8.65
C GLY A 596 -5.52 6.97 -7.55
N THR A 597 -5.19 5.68 -7.44
CA THR A 597 -4.20 5.17 -6.47
C THR A 597 -2.85 4.79 -7.10
N ASN A 598 -2.65 4.98 -8.41
CA ASN A 598 -1.39 4.62 -9.08
C ASN A 598 -0.27 5.62 -8.76
N GLU A 599 0.85 5.13 -8.20
CA GLU A 599 1.99 5.95 -7.79
C GLU A 599 2.74 6.57 -8.97
N GLY A 600 2.81 5.89 -10.11
CA GLY A 600 3.47 6.42 -11.32
C GLY A 600 2.75 7.65 -11.89
N LEU A 601 1.41 7.66 -11.87
CA LEU A 601 0.59 8.82 -12.22
C LEU A 601 0.74 9.97 -11.21
N LYS A 602 0.84 9.66 -9.91
CA LYS A 602 1.09 10.69 -8.90
C LYS A 602 2.43 11.38 -9.12
N MET A 603 3.47 10.61 -9.40
CA MET A 603 4.80 11.15 -9.71
C MET A 603 4.81 11.99 -11.00
N LEU A 604 4.04 11.57 -12.02
CA LEU A 604 3.88 12.35 -13.25
C LEU A 604 3.18 13.67 -12.96
N ALA A 605 2.09 13.65 -12.17
CA ALA A 605 1.37 14.85 -11.78
C ALA A 605 2.24 15.82 -10.95
N ILE A 606 3.09 15.30 -10.05
CA ILE A 606 4.07 16.11 -9.29
C ILE A 606 5.09 16.76 -10.24
N LYS A 607 5.62 16.01 -11.21
CA LYS A 607 6.53 16.55 -12.25
C LYS A 607 5.85 17.69 -13.02
N VAL A 608 4.62 17.50 -13.46
CA VAL A 608 3.85 18.50 -14.21
C VAL A 608 3.59 19.75 -13.39
N ILE A 609 3.30 19.63 -12.09
CA ILE A 609 3.20 20.77 -11.17
C ILE A 609 4.53 21.52 -11.08
N TYR A 610 5.65 20.80 -10.95
CA TYR A 610 6.98 21.40 -10.82
C TYR A 610 7.43 22.11 -12.10
N ASP A 611 7.09 21.56 -13.27
CA ASP A 611 7.43 22.12 -14.57
C ASP A 611 6.48 23.25 -15.00
N LEU A 612 5.34 23.44 -14.32
CA LEU A 612 4.34 24.46 -14.64
C LEU A 612 4.91 25.88 -14.87
N PRO A 613 5.84 26.40 -14.04
CA PRO A 613 6.41 27.74 -14.26
C PRO A 613 7.15 27.88 -15.60
N LYS A 614 7.68 26.77 -16.14
CA LYS A 614 8.37 26.76 -17.45
C LYS A 614 7.40 26.93 -18.62
N HIS A 615 6.11 26.68 -18.40
CA HIS A 615 5.05 26.74 -19.40
C HIS A 615 4.13 27.97 -19.22
N ALA A 616 4.46 28.90 -18.33
CA ALA A 616 3.60 30.03 -17.92
C ALA A 616 3.02 30.87 -19.09
N ASN A 617 3.72 30.93 -20.23
CA ASN A 617 3.29 31.70 -21.40
C ASN A 617 2.29 30.98 -22.34
N TYR A 618 1.96 29.70 -22.09
CA TYR A 618 1.15 28.85 -23.00
C TYR A 618 0.07 28.02 -22.31
N ILE A 619 -0.24 28.28 -21.04
CA ILE A 619 -1.22 27.50 -20.28
C ILE A 619 -2.62 28.10 -20.40
N SER A 620 -3.57 27.33 -20.93
CA SER A 620 -4.98 27.69 -20.88
C SER A 620 -5.60 27.32 -19.52
N TYR A 621 -6.53 28.15 -19.04
CA TYR A 621 -7.28 27.86 -17.80
C TYR A 621 -8.05 26.54 -17.86
N ASN A 622 -8.47 26.11 -19.06
CA ASN A 622 -9.06 24.78 -19.27
C ASN A 622 -8.09 23.65 -18.88
N SER A 623 -6.81 23.79 -19.23
CA SER A 623 -5.77 22.81 -18.88
C SER A 623 -5.48 22.81 -17.37
N ILE A 624 -5.50 23.99 -16.74
CA ILE A 624 -5.40 24.13 -15.27
C ILE A 624 -6.57 23.45 -14.57
N ALA A 625 -7.79 23.63 -15.06
CA ALA A 625 -8.99 23.03 -14.48
C ALA A 625 -8.94 21.50 -14.53
N LYS A 626 -8.56 20.94 -15.69
CA LYS A 626 -8.35 19.49 -15.87
C LYS A 626 -7.26 18.95 -14.95
N LEU A 627 -6.16 19.69 -14.79
CA LEU A 627 -5.09 19.33 -13.87
C LEU A 627 -5.61 19.34 -12.42
N CYS A 628 -6.29 20.39 -11.97
CA CYS A 628 -6.91 20.46 -10.63
C CYS A 628 -7.86 19.29 -10.34
N GLU A 629 -8.68 18.91 -11.33
CA GLU A 629 -9.58 17.77 -11.24
C GLU A 629 -8.81 16.44 -11.14
N SER A 630 -7.79 16.26 -11.98
CA SER A 630 -6.93 15.07 -11.95
C SER A 630 -6.23 14.90 -10.59
N LEU A 631 -5.73 15.99 -9.99
CA LEU A 631 -5.10 15.97 -8.67
C LEU A 631 -6.09 15.60 -7.56
N CYS A 632 -7.34 16.04 -7.68
CA CYS A 632 -8.42 15.61 -6.78
C CYS A 632 -8.68 14.11 -6.86
N HIS A 633 -8.64 13.52 -8.07
CA HIS A 633 -8.77 12.07 -8.26
C HIS A 633 -7.56 11.29 -7.72
N LEU A 634 -6.35 11.84 -7.89
CA LEU A 634 -5.09 11.28 -7.39
C LEU A 634 -4.85 11.50 -5.90
N ARG A 635 -5.74 12.28 -5.24
CA ARG A 635 -5.62 12.70 -3.83
C ARG A 635 -4.30 13.42 -3.51
N LEU A 636 -3.80 14.19 -4.47
CA LEU A 636 -2.62 15.04 -4.31
C LEU A 636 -3.06 16.46 -3.99
N TYR A 637 -2.60 17.00 -2.86
CA TYR A 637 -2.96 18.34 -2.39
C TYR A 637 -1.67 19.08 -2.01
N SER A 638 -1.36 20.15 -2.74
CA SER A 638 -0.17 20.99 -2.52
C SER A 638 -0.57 22.43 -2.25
N ALA A 639 -0.17 22.94 -1.09
CA ALA A 639 -0.38 24.32 -0.67
C ALA A 639 0.30 25.33 -1.62
N ASP A 640 1.54 25.03 -2.04
CA ASP A 640 2.31 25.87 -2.95
C ASP A 640 1.67 25.97 -4.33
N PHE A 641 1.16 24.84 -4.85
CA PHE A 641 0.41 24.85 -6.10
C PHE A 641 -0.93 25.59 -5.95
N GLY A 642 -1.61 25.43 -4.80
CA GLY A 642 -2.82 26.21 -4.48
C GLY A 642 -2.57 27.73 -4.50
N ASN A 643 -1.46 28.18 -3.91
CA ASN A 643 -1.04 29.59 -3.92
C ASN A 643 -0.71 30.08 -5.34
N LEU A 644 -0.03 29.26 -6.14
CA LEU A 644 0.32 29.56 -7.53
C LEU A 644 -0.93 29.74 -8.39
N ILE A 645 -1.90 28.82 -8.30
CA ILE A 645 -3.18 28.93 -9.00
C ILE A 645 -3.95 30.18 -8.54
N ALA A 646 -3.96 30.47 -7.24
CA ALA A 646 -4.57 31.69 -6.71
C ALA A 646 -3.89 32.98 -7.20
N SER A 647 -2.60 32.94 -7.55
CA SER A 647 -1.86 34.09 -8.08
C SER A 647 -2.15 34.37 -9.56
N PHE A 648 -2.37 33.34 -10.39
CA PHE A 648 -2.77 33.52 -11.80
C PHE A 648 -4.12 34.23 -11.92
N VAL A 649 -4.98 33.94 -10.97
CA VAL A 649 -6.33 34.47 -10.78
C VAL A 649 -6.38 35.96 -10.39
N ASP A 650 -5.34 36.47 -9.71
CA ASP A 650 -5.25 37.88 -9.27
C ASP A 650 -4.76 38.84 -10.38
N SER A 651 -4.22 38.31 -11.49
CA SER A 651 -3.80 39.17 -12.60
C SER A 651 -5.02 39.69 -13.38
N ASP A 652 -5.17 41.01 -13.53
CA ASP A 652 -6.27 41.68 -14.27
C ASP A 652 -6.29 41.41 -15.80
N THR A 653 -5.75 40.27 -16.24
CA THR A 653 -5.66 39.82 -17.64
C THR A 653 -6.90 39.08 -18.12
N LEU A 654 -7.94 38.97 -17.30
CA LEU A 654 -9.18 38.26 -17.60
C LEU A 654 -9.99 38.97 -18.69
N SER A 655 -9.87 38.53 -19.94
CA SER A 655 -10.96 38.67 -20.89
C SER A 655 -12.07 37.70 -20.50
N SER A 656 -13.31 38.19 -20.43
CA SER A 656 -14.51 37.45 -19.99
C SER A 656 -14.88 36.21 -20.83
N ASN A 657 -14.10 35.88 -21.87
CA ASN A 657 -14.51 34.95 -22.92
C ASN A 657 -13.89 33.53 -22.82
N GLU A 658 -12.89 33.28 -21.97
CA GLU A 658 -12.18 31.98 -21.94
C GLU A 658 -12.54 31.03 -20.79
N LEU A 659 -13.23 31.50 -19.75
CA LEU A 659 -13.67 30.66 -18.65
C LEU A 659 -15.08 30.13 -18.94
N SER A 660 -15.26 28.81 -18.81
CA SER A 660 -16.57 28.16 -18.77
C SER A 660 -16.87 27.70 -17.33
N MET A 661 -18.16 27.62 -16.96
CA MET A 661 -18.62 27.19 -15.63
C MET A 661 -18.03 25.84 -15.16
N VAL A 662 -17.80 24.91 -16.09
CA VAL A 662 -17.26 23.56 -15.78
C VAL A 662 -15.80 23.65 -15.32
N ASN A 663 -14.99 24.49 -15.99
CA ASN A 663 -13.58 24.69 -15.65
C ASN A 663 -13.42 25.34 -14.26
N PHE A 664 -14.42 26.14 -13.88
CA PHE A 664 -14.44 26.85 -12.61
C PHE A 664 -14.65 25.93 -11.40
N SER A 665 -15.60 25.00 -11.52
CA SER A 665 -15.93 24.03 -10.46
C SER A 665 -14.72 23.15 -10.08
N SER A 666 -13.92 22.75 -11.05
CA SER A 666 -12.76 21.87 -10.83
C SER A 666 -11.62 22.57 -10.09
N ILE A 667 -11.33 23.83 -10.44
CA ILE A 667 -10.34 24.66 -9.75
C ILE A 667 -10.77 24.90 -8.30
N LEU A 668 -12.04 25.28 -8.08
CA LEU A 668 -12.56 25.52 -6.73
C LEU A 668 -12.60 24.27 -5.86
N ASN A 669 -12.99 23.12 -6.41
CA ASN A 669 -12.96 21.86 -5.69
C ASN A 669 -11.53 21.53 -5.22
N TYR A 670 -10.51 21.76 -6.05
CA TYR A 670 -9.12 21.57 -5.65
C TYR A 670 -8.67 22.55 -4.56
N LEU A 671 -8.89 23.86 -4.75
CA LEU A 671 -8.53 24.90 -3.76
C LEU A 671 -9.20 24.64 -2.40
N SER A 672 -10.47 24.21 -2.40
CA SER A 672 -11.21 23.87 -1.18
C SER A 672 -10.58 22.73 -0.37
N ARG A 673 -9.94 21.77 -1.05
CA ARG A 673 -9.30 20.62 -0.41
C ARG A 673 -7.94 21.00 0.17
N VAL A 674 -7.17 21.81 -0.56
CA VAL A 674 -5.83 22.29 -0.17
C VAL A 674 -5.89 23.30 0.98
N GLY A 675 -6.95 24.10 1.09
CA GLY A 675 -7.12 25.08 2.17
C GLY A 675 -6.21 26.31 2.05
N VAL A 676 -5.87 26.70 0.82
CA VAL A 676 -5.01 27.84 0.51
C VAL A 676 -5.80 28.91 -0.25
N GLY A 677 -5.60 30.18 0.13
CA GLY A 677 -6.05 31.33 -0.64
C GLY A 677 -7.56 31.58 -0.60
N ASP A 678 -8.25 31.29 0.51
CA ASP A 678 -9.71 31.47 0.64
C ASP A 678 -10.16 32.85 0.15
N GLU A 679 -9.46 33.93 0.48
CA GLU A 679 -9.85 35.28 0.05
C GLU A 679 -9.78 35.47 -1.49
N ASN A 680 -8.76 34.94 -2.16
CA ASN A 680 -8.57 35.11 -3.61
C ASN A 680 -9.39 34.11 -4.45
N ALA A 681 -9.54 32.88 -3.96
CA ALA A 681 -10.48 31.91 -4.54
C ALA A 681 -11.93 32.44 -4.47
N TRP A 682 -12.27 33.13 -3.39
CA TRP A 682 -13.57 33.80 -3.24
C TRP A 682 -13.72 35.07 -4.09
N LYS A 683 -12.70 35.91 -4.24
CA LYS A 683 -12.72 37.06 -5.18
C LYS A 683 -12.99 36.60 -6.61
N LEU A 684 -12.32 35.52 -7.05
CA LEU A 684 -12.54 34.92 -8.35
C LEU A 684 -13.97 34.36 -8.50
N TYR A 685 -14.48 33.68 -7.48
CA TYR A 685 -15.86 33.19 -7.45
C TYR A 685 -16.85 34.33 -7.59
N MET A 686 -16.70 35.40 -6.78
CA MET A 686 -17.61 36.55 -6.81
C MET A 686 -17.58 37.28 -8.16
N ARG A 687 -16.41 37.45 -8.79
CA ARG A 687 -16.25 38.12 -10.10
C ARG A 687 -16.93 37.36 -11.24
N TYR A 688 -17.04 36.03 -11.15
CA TYR A 688 -17.61 35.19 -12.22
C TYR A 688 -19.08 34.76 -11.96
N SER A 689 -19.45 34.58 -10.69
CA SER A 689 -20.80 34.10 -10.30
C SER A 689 -21.84 35.21 -10.17
N LEU A 690 -21.48 36.45 -9.79
CA LEU A 690 -22.46 37.56 -9.71
C LEU A 690 -23.07 37.93 -11.06
N ASP A 691 -22.32 37.79 -12.15
CA ASP A 691 -22.79 38.13 -13.50
C ASP A 691 -23.52 36.97 -14.21
N ASN A 692 -23.35 35.72 -13.76
CA ASN A 692 -23.87 34.51 -14.43
C ASN A 692 -24.78 33.62 -13.55
N LEU A 693 -25.27 34.15 -12.42
CA LEU A 693 -26.00 33.43 -11.36
C LEU A 693 -27.41 32.92 -11.75
N VAL A 694 -27.73 32.81 -13.05
CA VAL A 694 -29.04 32.38 -13.54
C VAL A 694 -29.02 30.93 -14.06
N ALA A 695 -27.88 30.26 -14.19
CA ALA A 695 -27.81 29.00 -14.96
C ALA A 695 -26.92 27.86 -14.41
N SER A 696 -26.81 27.61 -13.10
CA SER A 696 -25.89 26.55 -12.60
C SER A 696 -26.41 25.59 -11.52
N ASN A 697 -25.80 24.39 -11.52
CA ASN A 697 -26.10 23.17 -10.78
C ASN A 697 -25.97 23.34 -9.24
N HIS A 698 -27.11 23.50 -8.58
CA HIS A 698 -27.27 23.78 -7.14
C HIS A 698 -26.49 22.83 -6.19
N LYS A 699 -26.21 21.59 -6.62
CA LYS A 699 -25.50 20.55 -5.84
C LYS A 699 -24.03 20.88 -5.57
N THR A 700 -23.36 21.56 -6.49
CA THR A 700 -21.94 21.96 -6.35
C THR A 700 -21.80 23.10 -5.35
N ILE A 701 -22.75 24.06 -5.40
CA ILE A 701 -22.78 25.22 -4.51
C ILE A 701 -22.98 24.77 -3.05
N LEU A 702 -23.89 23.82 -2.81
CA LEU A 702 -24.14 23.27 -1.47
C LEU A 702 -22.93 22.53 -0.88
N LYS A 703 -22.20 21.74 -1.68
CA LYS A 703 -20.97 21.06 -1.23
C LYS A 703 -19.84 22.03 -0.90
N LEU A 704 -19.73 23.13 -1.65
CA LEU A 704 -18.73 24.16 -1.41
C LEU A 704 -19.01 24.90 -0.09
N LEU A 705 -20.28 25.28 0.13
CA LEU A 705 -20.75 25.86 1.39
C LEU A 705 -20.43 24.95 2.58
N GLN A 706 -20.70 23.65 2.47
CA GLN A 706 -20.39 22.67 3.50
C GLN A 706 -18.89 22.57 3.83
N SER A 707 -18.01 22.76 2.84
CA SER A 707 -16.55 22.70 3.03
C SER A 707 -16.00 23.95 3.73
N CYS A 708 -16.43 25.14 3.30
CA CYS A 708 -15.99 26.42 3.89
C CYS A 708 -16.47 26.59 5.34
N VAL A 709 -17.67 26.12 5.62
CA VAL A 709 -18.32 26.20 6.93
C VAL A 709 -17.65 25.23 7.95
N ASN A 710 -16.98 24.18 7.48
CA ASN A 710 -16.21 23.26 8.33
C ASN A 710 -14.79 23.74 8.69
N ARG A 711 -14.21 24.67 7.93
CA ARG A 711 -12.86 25.21 8.18
C ARG A 711 -13.00 26.68 8.59
N SER A 712 -12.83 26.97 9.87
CA SER A 712 -13.05 28.27 10.50
C SER A 712 -12.19 29.41 9.90
N VAL A 713 -12.65 30.02 8.80
CA VAL A 713 -12.03 31.20 8.17
C VAL A 713 -12.42 32.46 8.94
N TYR A 714 -11.47 33.07 9.65
CA TYR A 714 -11.66 34.32 10.40
C TYR A 714 -11.32 35.54 9.52
N ASN A 715 -12.24 36.01 8.67
CA ASN A 715 -12.18 37.37 8.11
C ASN A 715 -13.57 38.05 8.13
N LYS A 716 -13.79 38.89 9.15
CA LYS A 716 -15.09 39.54 9.44
C LYS A 716 -15.61 40.45 8.31
N LYS A 717 -14.73 41.02 7.49
CA LYS A 717 -15.11 42.00 6.46
C LYS A 717 -15.62 41.32 5.18
N LEU A 718 -15.00 40.19 4.82
CA LEU A 718 -15.44 39.34 3.70
C LEU A 718 -16.82 38.73 3.96
N PHE A 719 -17.08 38.32 5.21
CA PHE A 719 -18.28 37.58 5.58
C PHE A 719 -19.57 38.44 5.58
N ARG A 720 -19.45 39.76 5.78
CA ARG A 720 -20.59 40.69 5.76
C ARG A 720 -21.19 40.82 4.35
N ASN A 721 -20.35 41.05 3.34
CA ASN A 721 -20.77 41.12 1.94
C ASN A 721 -21.23 39.75 1.38
N TRP A 722 -20.66 38.67 1.94
CA TRP A 722 -21.02 37.28 1.63
C TRP A 722 -22.40 36.89 2.17
N GLY A 723 -22.70 37.25 3.42
CA GLY A 723 -23.97 36.91 4.07
C GLY A 723 -25.16 37.43 3.27
N ASP A 724 -25.16 38.70 2.87
CA ASP A 724 -26.25 39.29 2.08
C ASP A 724 -26.45 38.66 0.69
N SER A 725 -25.36 38.21 0.05
CA SER A 725 -25.43 37.57 -1.27
C SER A 725 -25.92 36.13 -1.16
N LEU A 726 -25.49 35.42 -0.11
CA LEU A 726 -25.94 34.06 0.17
C LEU A 726 -27.40 34.03 0.65
N THR A 727 -27.83 34.99 1.46
CA THR A 727 -29.23 35.23 1.85
C THR A 727 -30.11 35.33 0.61
N ARG A 728 -29.75 36.18 -0.36
CA ARG A 728 -30.48 36.36 -1.62
C ARG A 728 -30.53 35.10 -2.49
N PHE A 729 -29.45 34.31 -2.49
CA PHE A 729 -29.40 33.05 -3.24
C PHE A 729 -30.29 31.97 -2.62
N ILE A 730 -30.21 31.78 -1.31
CA ILE A 730 -31.03 30.81 -0.56
C ILE A 730 -32.51 31.17 -0.63
N ASP A 731 -32.85 32.46 -0.61
CA ASP A 731 -34.23 32.91 -0.80
C ASP A 731 -34.79 32.60 -2.19
N ARG A 732 -33.93 32.46 -3.22
CA ARG A 732 -34.33 32.13 -4.60
C ARG A 732 -34.33 30.63 -4.92
N MET A 733 -33.73 29.78 -4.09
CA MET A 733 -33.68 28.33 -4.31
C MET A 733 -35.07 27.68 -4.16
N HIS A 734 -35.41 26.75 -5.06
CA HIS A 734 -36.64 25.97 -4.97
C HIS A 734 -36.40 24.66 -4.18
N PRO A 735 -37.32 24.22 -3.31
CA PRO A 735 -37.19 22.98 -2.53
C PRO A 735 -36.79 21.72 -3.30
N ASN A 736 -37.33 21.56 -4.51
CA ASN A 736 -37.04 20.41 -5.38
C ASN A 736 -35.59 20.37 -5.89
N ASP A 737 -34.86 21.47 -5.82
CA ASP A 737 -33.45 21.55 -6.22
C ASP A 737 -32.51 20.76 -5.29
N VAL A 738 -33.00 20.35 -4.11
CA VAL A 738 -32.24 19.71 -3.02
C VAL A 738 -32.80 18.31 -2.68
N ALA A 739 -33.87 17.89 -3.35
CA ALA A 739 -34.57 16.63 -3.05
C ALA A 739 -33.69 15.37 -3.23
N ASP A 740 -32.70 15.43 -4.14
CA ASP A 740 -31.79 14.33 -4.50
C ASP A 740 -30.45 14.33 -3.73
N THR A 741 -30.27 15.28 -2.80
CA THR A 741 -29.09 15.29 -1.92
C THR A 741 -29.42 14.59 -0.62
N SER A 742 -28.83 13.40 -0.43
CA SER A 742 -29.11 12.51 0.69
C SER A 742 -28.95 13.17 2.06
N TYR A 743 -28.11 14.21 2.18
CA TYR A 743 -27.90 15.00 3.41
C TYR A 743 -27.40 16.41 3.06
N CYS A 744 -27.97 17.45 3.68
CA CYS A 744 -27.42 18.81 3.68
C CYS A 744 -27.02 19.19 5.11
N TYR A 745 -25.75 19.55 5.30
CA TYR A 745 -25.17 19.86 6.61
C TYR A 745 -24.52 21.24 6.61
N PHE A 746 -24.91 22.08 7.55
CA PHE A 746 -24.38 23.42 7.75
C PHE A 746 -23.82 23.54 9.18
N ARG A 747 -22.54 23.89 9.32
CA ARG A 747 -21.84 24.16 10.60
C ARG A 747 -21.49 25.65 10.77
N MET A 748 -22.46 26.48 11.12
CA MET A 748 -22.26 27.93 11.07
C MET A 748 -21.54 28.48 12.32
N ASN A 749 -20.23 28.63 12.31
CA ASN A 749 -19.50 29.13 13.49
C ASN A 749 -19.67 30.64 13.82
N PHE A 750 -20.54 31.42 13.15
CA PHE A 750 -20.59 32.89 13.29
C PHE A 750 -22.00 33.51 13.17
N ARG A 751 -22.20 34.69 13.79
CA ARG A 751 -23.44 35.51 13.77
C ARG A 751 -23.58 36.32 12.47
N HIS A 752 -24.60 36.02 11.66
CA HIS A 752 -25.12 36.89 10.59
C HIS A 752 -26.65 36.72 10.54
N ASP A 753 -27.38 37.71 11.07
CA ASP A 753 -28.79 37.57 11.45
C ASP A 753 -29.70 37.27 10.22
N ASP A 754 -29.47 37.95 9.09
CA ASP A 754 -30.27 37.76 7.87
C ASP A 754 -30.07 36.39 7.21
N LEU A 755 -28.86 35.84 7.28
CA LEU A 755 -28.53 34.56 6.65
C LEU A 755 -29.16 33.40 7.40
N PHE A 756 -29.20 33.48 8.74
CA PHE A 756 -29.88 32.51 9.57
C PHE A 756 -31.38 32.48 9.28
N GLY A 757 -32.00 33.66 9.14
CA GLY A 757 -33.41 33.80 8.76
C GLY A 757 -33.73 33.19 7.39
N SER A 758 -32.91 33.43 6.37
CA SER A 758 -33.15 32.87 5.02
C SER A 758 -32.90 31.37 4.93
N ILE A 759 -31.89 30.83 5.62
CA ILE A 759 -31.70 29.36 5.74
C ILE A 759 -32.90 28.70 6.42
N PHE A 760 -33.46 29.35 7.45
CA PHE A 760 -34.64 28.85 8.16
C PHE A 760 -35.89 28.86 7.26
N ARG A 761 -36.17 29.97 6.57
CA ARG A 761 -37.28 30.08 5.60
C ARG A 761 -37.15 29.06 4.47
N PHE A 762 -35.94 28.82 3.98
CA PHE A 762 -35.69 27.77 2.98
C PHE A 762 -35.97 26.37 3.54
N GLY A 763 -35.55 26.08 4.77
CA GLY A 763 -35.89 24.85 5.48
C GLY A 763 -37.40 24.62 5.63
N GLU A 764 -38.16 25.68 5.93
CA GLU A 764 -39.62 25.66 6.01
C GLU A 764 -40.27 25.37 4.65
N ARG A 765 -39.82 26.06 3.59
CA ARG A 765 -40.28 25.79 2.21
C ARG A 765 -39.98 24.34 1.80
N MET A 766 -38.84 23.80 2.21
CA MET A 766 -38.43 22.42 1.94
C MET A 766 -39.29 21.38 2.66
N ALA A 767 -39.53 21.59 3.96
CA ALA A 767 -40.39 20.71 4.76
C ALA A 767 -41.84 20.70 4.27
N THR A 768 -42.31 21.85 3.78
CA THR A 768 -43.65 22.01 3.19
C THR A 768 -43.75 21.35 1.82
N SER A 769 -42.74 21.50 0.96
CA SER A 769 -42.71 20.93 -0.40
C SER A 769 -42.47 19.41 -0.44
N LEU A 770 -41.81 18.84 0.57
CA LEU A 770 -41.49 17.41 0.64
C LEU A 770 -42.48 16.61 1.51
N ASP A 771 -43.65 17.17 1.79
CA ASP A 771 -44.79 16.50 2.44
C ASP A 771 -44.40 15.82 3.76
N GLY A 772 -43.59 16.51 4.58
CA GLY A 772 -43.16 16.01 5.90
C GLY A 772 -42.06 14.93 5.89
N LYS A 773 -41.48 14.59 4.73
CA LYS A 773 -40.35 13.63 4.62
C LYS A 773 -38.98 14.23 4.94
N ALA A 774 -38.93 15.51 5.28
CA ALA A 774 -37.69 16.20 5.65
C ALA A 774 -37.58 16.37 7.17
N SER A 775 -36.43 16.02 7.76
CA SER A 775 -36.14 16.31 9.17
C SER A 775 -35.10 17.41 9.30
N LEU A 776 -35.41 18.46 10.06
CA LEU A 776 -34.44 19.46 10.53
C LEU A 776 -33.91 19.03 11.90
N ARG A 777 -32.58 18.88 12.05
CA ARG A 777 -31.95 18.67 13.36
C ARG A 777 -31.00 19.82 13.69
N LEU A 778 -31.10 20.34 14.91
CA LEU A 778 -30.23 21.37 15.48
C LEU A 778 -29.42 20.71 16.60
N LEU A 779 -28.11 20.56 16.38
CA LEU A 779 -27.17 20.03 17.37
C LEU A 779 -26.35 21.19 17.96
N SER A 780 -26.13 21.17 19.27
CA SER A 780 -25.46 22.23 20.06
C SER A 780 -24.24 22.84 19.35
N GLY A 781 -24.15 24.18 19.35
CA GLY A 781 -23.02 24.91 18.77
C GLY A 781 -23.12 25.20 17.27
N TYR A 782 -24.29 25.60 16.79
CA TYR A 782 -24.53 26.08 15.42
C TYR A 782 -24.45 25.03 14.30
N HIS A 783 -24.95 23.83 14.54
CA HIS A 783 -25.05 22.79 13.52
C HIS A 783 -26.51 22.57 13.08
N MET A 784 -26.79 22.73 11.77
CA MET A 784 -28.09 22.44 11.14
C MET A 784 -27.97 21.27 10.16
N TYR A 785 -28.91 20.33 10.26
CA TYR A 785 -28.99 19.14 9.41
C TYR A 785 -30.33 19.06 8.70
N PHE A 786 -30.30 18.75 7.41
CA PHE A 786 -31.47 18.41 6.60
C PHE A 786 -31.30 17.00 6.02
N SER A 787 -32.30 16.14 6.18
CA SER A 787 -32.37 14.80 5.58
C SER A 787 -33.73 14.61 4.92
N SER A 788 -33.75 14.08 3.69
CA SER A 788 -34.98 13.71 2.94
C SER A 788 -35.40 12.25 3.12
N HIS A 789 -34.65 11.46 3.92
CA HIS A 789 -34.94 10.05 4.19
C HIS A 789 -34.93 9.72 5.69
N SER A 790 -35.82 8.80 6.09
CA SER A 790 -36.02 8.30 7.45
C SER A 790 -34.91 7.35 7.95
N THR A 791 -33.83 7.17 7.17
CA THR A 791 -32.72 6.29 7.51
C THR A 791 -31.56 7.07 8.12
N ASP A 792 -31.37 6.88 9.42
CA ASP A 792 -30.26 7.44 10.23
C ASP A 792 -28.89 6.92 9.74
N PRO A 793 -27.94 7.79 9.36
CA PRO A 793 -26.55 7.39 9.19
C PRO A 793 -25.79 7.58 10.52
N ALA A 794 -25.36 6.46 11.11
CA ALA A 794 -24.21 6.34 12.02
C ALA A 794 -24.15 7.29 13.24
N VAL A 795 -24.96 6.99 14.25
CA VAL A 795 -24.49 6.98 15.65
C VAL A 795 -24.31 5.50 16.03
N SER A 796 -23.20 5.19 16.69
CA SER A 796 -22.79 3.88 17.25
C SER A 796 -23.93 2.85 17.53
N PRO A 797 -23.74 1.54 17.24
CA PRO A 797 -24.80 0.51 17.24
C PRO A 797 -25.32 0.07 18.63
N THR A 798 -25.46 0.97 19.60
CA THR A 798 -26.03 0.67 20.93
C THR A 798 -27.47 1.18 21.13
N LEU A 799 -28.17 1.53 20.05
CA LEU A 799 -29.54 2.06 20.06
C LEU A 799 -30.56 1.14 19.36
N SER A 800 -30.37 -0.18 19.41
CA SER A 800 -31.41 -1.13 19.00
C SER A 800 -31.92 -1.91 20.20
N ARG A 801 -33.02 -1.44 20.80
CA ARG A 801 -34.09 -2.21 21.45
C ARG A 801 -35.02 -1.23 22.15
N ASP A 802 -36.06 -0.82 21.44
CA ASP A 802 -37.40 -0.82 22.01
C ASP A 802 -38.43 -0.78 20.88
N SER A 803 -39.11 -1.91 20.74
CA SER A 803 -40.23 -2.15 19.86
C SER A 803 -41.49 -1.53 20.46
N LEU A 804 -41.93 -0.38 19.94
CA LEU A 804 -43.30 0.11 20.07
C LEU A 804 -43.42 1.34 19.16
N LEU A 805 -44.16 1.20 18.06
CA LEU A 805 -44.90 2.22 17.29
C LEU A 805 -45.06 1.74 15.83
N LYS A 806 -45.93 0.74 15.65
CA LYS A 806 -46.73 0.64 14.43
C LYS A 806 -47.94 1.53 14.67
N ASP A 807 -47.90 2.77 14.20
CA ASP A 807 -49.09 3.54 13.86
C ASP A 807 -48.72 4.71 12.95
N THR A 808 -49.36 4.75 11.79
CA THR A 808 -49.25 5.76 10.74
C THR A 808 -49.94 7.05 11.16
N HIS A 809 -49.19 7.97 11.78
CA HIS A 809 -49.53 9.39 11.80
C HIS A 809 -48.27 10.23 11.51
N ILE A 810 -48.43 11.18 10.59
CA ILE A 810 -47.42 12.14 10.14
C ILE A 810 -47.06 13.05 11.33
N TYR A 811 -45.86 12.92 11.87
CA TYR A 811 -45.35 13.83 12.90
C TYR A 811 -44.23 14.71 12.34
N ARG A 812 -44.47 16.02 12.26
CA ARG A 812 -43.40 17.03 12.16
C ARG A 812 -42.55 16.89 13.44
N THR A 813 -41.40 16.21 13.36
CA THR A 813 -40.59 15.94 14.55
C THR A 813 -39.22 16.59 14.39
N VAL A 814 -38.95 17.65 15.17
CA VAL A 814 -37.62 18.23 15.32
C VAL A 814 -36.95 17.62 16.55
N TYR A 815 -35.79 17.01 16.33
CA TYR A 815 -34.93 16.51 17.42
C TYR A 815 -33.98 17.62 17.85
N LEU A 816 -34.17 18.16 19.06
CA LEU A 816 -33.21 19.03 19.74
C LEU A 816 -32.38 18.18 20.72
N ILE A 817 -31.14 17.86 20.33
CA ILE A 817 -30.19 17.15 21.18
C ILE A 817 -29.17 18.18 21.68
N TYR A 818 -29.31 18.58 22.95
CA TYR A 818 -28.38 19.49 23.61
C TYR A 818 -27.34 18.69 24.39
N ASN A 819 -26.12 18.61 23.85
CA ASN A 819 -24.97 18.11 24.60
C ASN A 819 -24.00 19.27 24.83
N ASN A 820 -23.88 19.69 26.09
CA ASN A 820 -23.06 20.80 26.60
C ASN A 820 -23.56 22.23 26.29
N ILE A 821 -23.84 22.98 27.36
CA ILE A 821 -23.90 24.44 27.33
C ILE A 821 -23.07 24.98 28.48
N SER A 822 -21.94 25.61 28.13
CA SER A 822 -21.29 26.68 28.88
C SER A 822 -21.51 28.05 28.23
N THR A 823 -22.46 28.20 27.31
CA THR A 823 -22.78 29.48 26.64
C THR A 823 -24.29 29.65 26.43
N SER A 824 -24.88 30.43 27.35
CA SER A 824 -26.13 31.20 27.30
C SER A 824 -27.24 30.84 26.29
N LEU A 825 -28.43 30.52 26.84
CA LEU A 825 -29.75 30.68 26.22
C LEU A 825 -30.20 32.15 26.13
N ASN A 826 -29.30 33.13 26.31
CA ASN A 826 -29.65 34.56 26.38
C ASN A 826 -29.67 35.25 25.01
N ASP A 827 -29.39 34.55 23.91
CA ASP A 827 -29.09 35.17 22.62
C ASP A 827 -30.05 34.78 21.47
N LEU A 828 -31.17 34.12 21.77
CA LEU A 828 -32.30 33.97 20.83
C LEU A 828 -33.37 35.01 21.19
N GLY A 829 -33.79 35.83 20.23
CA GLY A 829 -34.89 36.76 20.44
C GLY A 829 -36.18 36.01 20.77
N PHE A 830 -36.97 36.57 21.69
CA PHE A 830 -38.25 36.00 22.13
C PHE A 830 -39.21 35.69 20.95
N GLU A 831 -39.20 36.55 19.93
CA GLU A 831 -40.03 36.37 18.72
C GLU A 831 -39.57 35.21 17.83
N GLU A 832 -38.27 35.01 17.69
CA GLU A 832 -37.68 33.93 16.89
C GLU A 832 -37.95 32.57 17.53
N PHE A 833 -37.93 32.52 18.87
CA PHE A 833 -38.30 31.34 19.64
C PHE A 833 -39.81 31.03 19.56
N LEU A 834 -40.67 32.06 19.58
CA LEU A 834 -42.13 31.94 19.42
C LEU A 834 -42.53 31.45 18.02
N LEU A 835 -41.82 31.91 16.97
CA LEU A 835 -41.99 31.42 15.62
C LEU A 835 -41.59 29.93 15.52
N LEU A 836 -40.50 29.54 16.17
CA LEU A 836 -40.06 28.14 16.31
C LEU A 836 -41.14 27.26 16.96
N PHE A 837 -41.83 27.80 17.98
CA PHE A 837 -42.85 27.09 18.76
C PHE A 837 -44.16 26.90 17.98
N LYS A 838 -44.58 27.89 17.18
CA LYS A 838 -45.83 27.84 16.39
C LYS A 838 -45.77 26.85 15.22
N THR A 839 -44.60 26.59 14.65
CA THR A 839 -44.49 25.87 13.36
C THR A 839 -44.32 24.34 13.50
N LEU A 840 -43.82 23.83 14.63
CA LEU A 840 -43.16 22.52 14.69
C LEU A 840 -43.82 21.42 15.54
N GLY A 841 -44.86 21.72 16.33
CA GLY A 841 -45.82 20.73 16.87
C GLY A 841 -45.34 19.66 17.87
N THR A 842 -44.06 19.23 17.91
CA THR A 842 -43.58 18.22 18.90
C THR A 842 -42.09 18.34 19.19
N PHE A 843 -41.70 18.30 20.48
CA PHE A 843 -40.30 18.36 20.93
C PHE A 843 -39.93 17.19 21.86
N LYS A 844 -38.72 16.64 21.68
CA LYS A 844 -38.08 15.64 22.56
C LYS A 844 -36.79 16.20 23.15
N PHE A 845 -36.68 16.26 24.48
CA PHE A 845 -35.47 16.68 25.19
C PHE A 845 -34.68 15.45 25.68
N ILE A 846 -33.38 15.40 25.39
CA ILE A 846 -32.47 14.33 25.81
C ILE A 846 -31.29 15.00 26.56
N ASN A 847 -31.02 14.54 27.79
CA ASN A 847 -29.96 15.00 28.71
C ASN A 847 -30.30 16.26 29.56
N THR A 848 -30.66 16.05 30.84
CA THR A 848 -31.32 17.07 31.70
C THR A 848 -30.43 17.69 32.79
N ARG A 849 -29.09 17.65 32.67
CA ARG A 849 -28.22 18.08 33.79
C ARG A 849 -28.33 19.59 34.14
N ASN A 850 -28.74 20.44 33.19
CA ASN A 850 -28.91 21.90 33.39
C ASN A 850 -30.31 22.44 33.05
N LEU A 851 -31.33 21.56 32.92
CA LEU A 851 -32.70 21.97 32.56
C LEU A 851 -33.39 22.82 33.65
N GLN A 852 -32.90 22.76 34.88
CA GLN A 852 -33.58 23.25 36.08
C GLN A 852 -33.60 24.78 36.20
N MET A 853 -32.58 25.49 35.69
CA MET A 853 -32.56 26.96 35.71
C MET A 853 -33.39 27.58 34.58
N SER A 854 -33.43 26.96 33.41
CA SER A 854 -34.17 27.50 32.25
C SER A 854 -35.67 27.18 32.30
N LEU A 855 -36.09 26.03 32.86
CA LEU A 855 -37.53 25.76 33.03
C LEU A 855 -38.21 26.70 34.03
N ASN A 856 -37.51 27.14 35.08
CA ASN A 856 -38.11 28.02 36.10
C ASN A 856 -38.43 29.43 35.57
N SER A 857 -37.68 29.92 34.58
CA SER A 857 -38.04 31.15 33.84
C SER A 857 -39.13 30.90 32.80
N PHE A 858 -39.15 29.71 32.19
CA PHE A 858 -40.08 29.32 31.13
C PHE A 858 -41.51 29.03 31.63
N LEU A 859 -41.65 28.45 32.84
CA LEU A 859 -42.94 28.04 33.42
C LEU A 859 -43.71 29.16 34.13
N LYS A 860 -43.13 30.37 34.26
CA LYS A 860 -43.78 31.52 34.92
C LYS A 860 -44.62 32.38 33.96
N THR A 861 -44.76 31.99 32.69
CA THR A 861 -45.39 32.81 31.66
C THR A 861 -46.75 32.20 31.24
N PRO A 862 -47.90 32.87 31.50
CA PRO A 862 -49.24 32.28 31.36
C PRO A 862 -49.68 31.86 29.94
N ALA A 863 -48.96 32.27 28.89
CA ALA A 863 -49.45 32.20 27.51
C ALA A 863 -49.17 30.86 26.78
N ILE A 864 -48.47 29.91 27.40
CA ILE A 864 -47.90 28.74 26.68
C ILE A 864 -48.73 27.45 26.83
N CYS A 865 -49.77 27.42 27.68
CA CYS A 865 -50.50 26.18 27.96
C CYS A 865 -51.55 25.74 26.93
N GLN A 866 -51.71 26.39 25.77
CA GLN A 866 -52.81 26.07 24.84
C GLN A 866 -52.42 25.35 23.54
N ASN A 867 -51.15 25.16 23.19
CA ASN A 867 -50.76 24.63 21.86
C ASN A 867 -49.70 23.51 21.85
N ALA A 868 -49.32 22.93 22.98
CA ALA A 868 -48.42 21.77 23.00
C ALA A 868 -49.23 20.47 23.02
N SER A 869 -49.13 19.64 21.97
CA SER A 869 -49.89 18.39 21.88
C SER A 869 -49.18 17.18 22.52
N LYS A 870 -47.86 17.25 22.81
CA LYS A 870 -47.10 16.27 23.64
C LYS A 870 -45.66 16.75 23.91
N VAL A 871 -45.17 16.59 25.15
CA VAL A 871 -43.76 16.79 25.53
C VAL A 871 -43.24 15.52 26.19
N TYR A 872 -42.12 14.97 25.69
CA TYR A 872 -41.51 13.75 26.25
C TYR A 872 -40.17 14.08 26.93
N LEU A 873 -40.07 13.79 28.23
CA LEU A 873 -38.83 13.86 29.02
C LEU A 873 -38.24 12.45 29.15
N ILE A 874 -37.10 12.19 28.52
CA ILE A 874 -36.44 10.87 28.57
C ILE A 874 -35.26 10.95 29.55
N LYS A 875 -35.34 10.23 30.67
CA LYS A 875 -34.28 10.12 31.68
C LYS A 875 -33.31 9.01 31.29
N TYR A 876 -32.05 9.35 30.99
CA TYR A 876 -31.01 8.34 30.78
C TYR A 876 -30.39 7.92 32.12
N ARG A 877 -30.41 6.62 32.43
CA ARG A 877 -29.66 6.04 33.57
C ARG A 877 -28.16 6.08 33.24
N TYR A 878 -27.47 7.12 33.69
CA TYR A 878 -26.07 6.99 34.08
C TYR A 878 -26.04 6.81 35.59
N SER A 879 -25.25 5.82 36.02
CA SER A 879 -25.02 5.43 37.40
C SER A 879 -24.50 6.60 38.24
N GLU A 880 -25.40 7.29 38.96
CA GLU A 880 -25.11 8.00 40.21
C GLU A 880 -26.46 8.42 40.85
N ARG A 881 -26.68 8.00 42.10
CA ARG A 881 -27.89 8.31 42.87
C ARG A 881 -27.93 9.81 43.24
N ARG A 882 -28.79 10.58 42.60
CA ARG A 882 -29.48 11.73 43.24
C ARG A 882 -30.96 11.71 42.85
N SER A 883 -31.82 11.57 43.86
CA SER A 883 -33.28 11.61 43.72
C SER A 883 -33.73 13.03 43.35
N ILE A 884 -34.68 13.14 42.42
CA ILE A 884 -35.43 14.37 42.18
C ILE A 884 -36.35 14.56 43.40
N ASP A 885 -36.42 15.78 43.91
CA ASP A 885 -37.26 16.11 45.07
C ASP A 885 -38.74 15.78 44.78
N PRO A 886 -39.44 15.02 45.66
CA PRO A 886 -40.85 14.67 45.50
C PRO A 886 -41.78 15.89 45.31
N SER A 887 -41.45 17.05 45.89
CA SER A 887 -42.23 18.29 45.74
C SER A 887 -42.18 18.85 44.31
N GLN A 888 -41.06 18.67 43.62
CA GLN A 888 -40.87 19.11 42.23
C GLN A 888 -41.57 18.17 41.24
N LEU A 889 -41.62 16.87 41.56
CA LEU A 889 -42.38 15.88 40.80
C LEU A 889 -43.90 16.12 40.89
N SER A 890 -44.39 16.59 42.03
CA SER A 890 -45.80 16.99 42.22
C SER A 890 -46.18 18.19 41.35
N LEU A 891 -45.33 19.22 41.27
CA LEU A 891 -45.59 20.43 40.49
C LEU A 891 -45.57 20.17 38.96
N ILE A 892 -44.69 19.28 38.50
CA ILE A 892 -44.64 18.86 37.10
C ILE A 892 -45.90 18.05 36.73
N ARG A 893 -46.39 17.22 37.64
CA ARG A 893 -47.64 16.44 37.43
C ARG A 893 -48.90 17.29 37.44
N SER A 894 -48.93 18.40 38.18
CA SER A 894 -50.10 19.29 38.24
C SER A 894 -50.24 20.27 37.06
N LEU A 895 -49.23 20.36 36.20
CA LEU A 895 -49.18 21.29 35.05
C LEU A 895 -49.36 20.59 33.68
N MET A 896 -49.69 19.30 33.68
CA MET A 896 -50.06 18.53 32.50
C MET A 896 -51.50 18.02 32.68
N PRO A 897 -52.37 18.04 31.65
CA PRO A 897 -53.56 17.19 31.64
C PRO A 897 -53.18 15.71 31.73
#